data_AF-A0A8H6SMT5-F1
#
_entry.id   AF-A0A8H6SMT5-F1
#
_cell.length_a   1.000
_cell.length_b   1.000
_cell.length_c   1.000
_cell.angle_alpha   90.00
_cell.angle_beta   90.00
_cell.angle_gamma   90.00
#
_symmetry.space_group_name_H-M   'P 1'
#
loop_
_entity.id
_entity.type
_entity.pdbx_description
1 polymer ?
#
loop_
_entity_poly.entity_id
_entity_poly.type
_entity_poly.pdbx_seq_one_letter_code
_entity_poly.pdbx_strand_id
1 'polypeptide(L)'
;MAGKKATFEITTLTREYKYSQEISQMMFVFGEVQDPNMETVNLVEDIVRGQIIELIVQARGLATRRGARYLSAEDLIFLIRHDRGKVNRLRTYLSWKDVRKHAKDSGGDGGGGVEVEALEDGGDEKLTAKAQKITIKLPWEITTIYSEVLKQSGHQSDDEEDEDDIEAHEASVLRLKEADDATRQMTREEYQHYSDCRQASFTYRKAKRFREFLNLPTHLDLKAGDDTVDIVGFLAFEMVRSLTLAGLAIKKSLEEDSHLREEYASPLLGKRKALGVMGGAEKRRREDSPDRDAETSLPVNTLFLPPPEARTALRPEHIQDAFSRMQNEWAHSLLFNHHDSKRFWRSSLNCRDPPFHCPRVRYNGETSMSYQQPTPMAGHQKKSPPEPNYSGTWGDYASFVAHMKRIAEEMDVDLLLVDSGDMHDGTGLSDGFPPGGVDAQDSGEFFKQMPYDVLAIGNHELYKYANTFDMHTNFGRHFQDRYLSSNVNITVFDESGKPVSLPVGKRFRKFKTRKGKSITAFGVLYDFTTNDVNTTVQPVESLIREKWFLDAITEEPDVFLLVGHMTISSYGWGLVFDTIRERHPTTPILIFGGHLHIRDCLQFDERSMSLASGRYMETIGWMSVDFDEAGTGPLNFSRRYLDANPTTYKYHTGKSDDTFFTEQGKNITDGLHQLEKRFDLTYQYGVSPRDFTMTRDQYPSKGSLLSLTAEEVVPLAISLDTSRTNIPFILIISSGSQRFDIFKGPLTKNDQLTASPFVNRYIYIPDVPYAAATKVLPTLNADGPERIWVDSEKMSSPEELRQRRIRELESNVERSYRGWLEDMHQRKATTLSELTLGYVTADSCPGVGDDVEHTPLPVYPIPSFIASRTPDPIHTHVDLVFDDFFRDQILKTLNKVQSSRIYAVEDVADYTDVLSNEVLGIYAQHVWN
;
A
#
# COMPACT_ATOMS: atom_id res chain seq x y z
N MET A 1 -16.87 -9.80 74.55
CA MET A 1 -16.52 -10.82 73.53
C MET A 1 -16.37 -10.10 72.21
N ALA A 2 -15.36 -10.40 71.41
CA ALA A 2 -15.14 -9.79 70.09
C ALA A 2 -15.50 -10.79 68.97
N GLY A 3 -15.95 -10.30 67.82
CA GLY A 3 -16.46 -11.13 66.72
C GLY A 3 -15.36 -11.81 65.89
N LYS A 4 -15.77 -12.80 65.08
CA LYS A 4 -14.96 -13.36 64.00
C LYS A 4 -15.53 -12.89 62.65
N LYS A 5 -14.64 -12.55 61.71
CA LYS A 5 -15.00 -12.31 60.31
C LYS A 5 -15.41 -13.62 59.64
N ALA A 6 -16.33 -13.55 58.69
CA ALA A 6 -16.47 -14.57 57.67
C ALA A 6 -15.52 -14.24 56.50
N THR A 7 -14.80 -15.23 56.00
CA THR A 7 -13.96 -15.15 54.80
C THR A 7 -14.60 -15.97 53.70
N PHE A 8 -14.83 -15.39 52.53
CA PHE A 8 -15.17 -16.14 51.32
C PHE A 8 -13.90 -16.78 50.77
N GLU A 9 -13.86 -18.11 50.69
CA GLU A 9 -12.84 -18.83 49.94
C GLU A 9 -13.27 -18.92 48.47
N ILE A 10 -12.49 -18.28 47.58
CA ILE A 10 -12.65 -18.48 46.14
C ILE A 10 -12.00 -19.81 45.79
N THR A 11 -12.83 -20.83 45.55
CA THR A 11 -12.36 -22.14 45.06
C THR A 11 -12.00 -22.02 43.59
N THR A 12 -10.70 -21.99 43.28
CA THR A 12 -10.20 -22.05 41.90
C THR A 12 -10.52 -23.41 41.30
N LEU A 13 -11.54 -23.46 40.44
CA LEU A 13 -11.85 -24.65 39.64
C LEU A 13 -10.72 -24.90 38.64
N THR A 14 -9.80 -25.81 38.98
CA THR A 14 -8.81 -26.36 38.05
C THR A 14 -9.54 -27.12 36.95
N ARG A 15 -9.61 -26.52 35.76
CA ARG A 15 -10.23 -27.11 34.57
C ARG A 15 -9.41 -28.30 34.10
N GLU A 16 -10.08 -29.45 33.94
CA GLU A 16 -9.47 -30.67 33.40
C GLU A 16 -9.45 -30.60 31.87
N TYR A 17 -8.25 -30.45 31.30
CA TYR A 17 -8.03 -30.50 29.85
C TYR A 17 -8.09 -31.95 29.36
N LYS A 18 -8.77 -32.17 28.23
CA LYS A 18 -9.16 -33.49 27.73
C LYS A 18 -8.51 -33.88 26.41
N TYR A 19 -7.77 -33.00 25.75
CA TYR A 19 -7.17 -33.22 24.43
C TYR A 19 -5.73 -32.68 24.29
N SER A 20 -5.10 -32.22 25.38
CA SER A 20 -3.73 -31.69 25.37
C SER A 20 -2.69 -32.60 24.69
N GLN A 21 -2.82 -33.93 24.81
CA GLN A 21 -1.93 -34.88 24.11
C GLN A 21 -2.14 -34.79 22.60
N GLU A 22 -3.38 -34.96 22.13
CA GLU A 22 -3.71 -34.90 20.71
C GLU A 22 -3.39 -33.53 20.08
N ILE A 23 -3.60 -32.43 20.83
CA ILE A 23 -3.28 -31.07 20.37
C ILE A 23 -1.77 -30.85 20.32
N SER A 24 -1.01 -31.34 21.31
CA SER A 24 0.46 -31.30 21.26
C SER A 24 1.00 -32.03 20.03
N GLN A 25 0.46 -33.22 19.72
CA GLN A 25 0.83 -33.97 18.50
C GLN A 25 0.51 -33.19 17.21
N MET A 26 -0.65 -32.53 17.12
CA MET A 26 -0.99 -31.66 15.97
C MET A 26 -0.08 -30.43 15.90
N MET A 27 0.21 -29.79 17.03
CA MET A 27 1.10 -28.63 17.11
C MET A 27 2.55 -28.97 16.76
N PHE A 28 3.01 -30.21 17.00
CA PHE A 28 4.29 -30.70 16.50
C PHE A 28 4.27 -30.92 14.97
N VAL A 29 3.18 -31.49 14.43
CA VAL A 29 3.06 -31.79 12.99
C VAL A 29 2.95 -30.52 12.12
N PHE A 30 2.34 -29.45 12.64
CA PHE A 30 2.23 -28.14 11.99
C PHE A 30 3.25 -27.11 12.50
N GLY A 31 4.13 -27.51 13.43
CA GLY A 31 5.03 -26.61 14.16
C GLY A 31 6.50 -26.95 13.95
N GLU A 32 7.38 -26.06 14.41
CA GLU A 32 8.84 -26.26 14.28
C GLU A 32 9.50 -26.93 15.51
N VAL A 33 8.74 -27.21 16.58
CA VAL A 33 9.29 -27.61 17.89
C VAL A 33 8.56 -28.84 18.44
N GLN A 34 9.33 -29.82 18.89
CA GLN A 34 8.85 -31.12 19.37
C GLN A 34 8.02 -31.04 20.65
N ASP A 35 8.41 -30.20 21.60
CA ASP A 35 7.73 -29.99 22.88
C ASP A 35 7.07 -28.58 22.93
N PRO A 36 5.80 -28.43 22.53
CA PRO A 36 5.09 -27.17 22.66
C PRO A 36 4.78 -26.83 24.13
N ASN A 37 4.75 -25.53 24.48
CA ASN A 37 4.39 -25.11 25.85
C ASN A 37 2.95 -25.57 26.19
N MET A 38 2.81 -26.29 27.30
CA MET A 38 1.52 -26.78 27.81
C MET A 38 0.49 -25.67 28.04
N GLU A 39 0.90 -24.45 28.37
CA GLU A 39 -0.01 -23.30 28.48
C GLU A 39 -0.60 -22.91 27.12
N THR A 40 0.22 -22.94 26.07
CA THR A 40 -0.20 -22.71 24.68
C THR A 40 -1.11 -23.84 24.19
N VAL A 41 -0.78 -25.10 24.47
CA VAL A 41 -1.61 -26.28 24.15
C VAL A 41 -2.99 -26.19 24.82
N ASN A 42 -3.04 -25.80 26.09
CA ASN A 42 -4.28 -25.64 26.86
C ASN A 42 -5.13 -24.46 26.33
N LEU A 43 -4.50 -23.36 25.92
CA LEU A 43 -5.19 -22.24 25.25
C LEU A 43 -5.81 -22.67 23.92
N VAL A 44 -5.07 -23.43 23.09
CA VAL A 44 -5.60 -23.98 21.83
C VAL A 44 -6.78 -24.92 22.07
N GLU A 45 -6.73 -25.78 23.11
CA GLU A 45 -7.88 -26.61 23.49
C GLU A 45 -9.12 -25.77 23.81
N ASP A 46 -8.94 -24.66 24.55
CA ASP A 46 -10.02 -23.77 24.96
C ASP A 46 -10.63 -22.98 23.79
N ILE A 47 -9.80 -22.46 22.87
CA ILE A 47 -10.25 -21.77 21.65
C ILE A 47 -11.03 -22.73 20.75
N VAL A 48 -10.46 -23.91 20.46
CA VAL A 48 -11.12 -24.93 19.61
C VAL A 48 -12.43 -25.38 20.24
N ARG A 49 -12.47 -25.62 21.56
CA ARG A 49 -13.71 -25.97 22.26
C ARG A 49 -14.77 -24.87 22.13
N GLY A 50 -14.40 -23.61 22.28
CA GLY A 50 -15.31 -22.46 22.15
C GLY A 50 -15.89 -22.34 20.75
N GLN A 51 -15.03 -22.27 19.73
CA GLN A 51 -15.42 -22.11 18.33
C GLN A 51 -16.29 -23.27 17.83
N ILE A 52 -15.98 -24.52 18.23
CA ILE A 52 -16.78 -25.69 17.86
C ILE A 52 -18.19 -25.66 18.50
N ILE A 53 -18.32 -25.23 19.76
CA ILE A 53 -19.63 -25.09 20.40
C ILE A 53 -20.46 -24.01 19.69
N GLU A 54 -19.88 -22.86 19.38
CA GLU A 54 -20.55 -21.77 18.68
C GLU A 54 -21.00 -22.18 17.27
N LEU A 55 -20.15 -22.88 16.51
CA LEU A 55 -20.48 -23.42 15.18
C LEU A 55 -21.69 -24.37 15.25
N ILE A 56 -21.78 -25.22 16.28
CA ILE A 56 -22.94 -26.12 16.49
C ILE A 56 -24.20 -25.33 16.88
N VAL A 57 -24.09 -24.26 17.67
CA VAL A 57 -25.21 -23.37 18.02
C VAL A 57 -25.76 -22.67 16.77
N GLN A 58 -24.90 -22.11 15.93
CA GLN A 58 -25.30 -21.47 14.67
C GLN A 58 -25.96 -22.46 13.71
N ALA A 59 -25.38 -23.65 13.54
CA ALA A 59 -25.92 -24.69 12.67
C ALA A 59 -27.26 -25.22 13.19
N ARG A 60 -27.45 -25.34 14.51
CA ARG A 60 -28.77 -25.64 15.10
C ARG A 60 -29.79 -24.52 14.83
N GLY A 61 -29.35 -23.26 14.76
CA GLY A 61 -30.17 -22.14 14.32
C GLY A 61 -30.72 -22.32 12.91
N LEU A 62 -29.87 -22.72 11.96
CA LEU A 62 -30.25 -23.05 10.58
C LEU A 62 -31.23 -24.23 10.52
N ALA A 63 -30.88 -25.34 11.17
CA ALA A 63 -31.73 -26.52 11.26
C ALA A 63 -33.13 -26.18 11.82
N THR A 64 -33.20 -25.30 12.83
CA THR A 64 -34.46 -24.84 13.42
C THR A 64 -35.28 -23.99 12.45
N ARG A 65 -34.66 -23.09 11.67
CA ARG A 65 -35.35 -22.32 10.61
C ARG A 65 -35.88 -23.21 9.49
N ARG A 66 -35.20 -24.31 9.18
CA ARG A 66 -35.63 -25.38 8.25
C ARG A 66 -36.74 -26.27 8.82
N GLY A 67 -37.14 -26.09 10.08
CA GLY A 67 -38.11 -26.95 10.77
C GLY A 67 -37.56 -28.33 11.17
N ALA A 68 -36.26 -28.57 11.00
CA ALA A 68 -35.62 -29.84 11.31
C ALA A 68 -35.46 -30.00 12.84
N ARG A 69 -35.96 -31.12 13.37
CA ARG A 69 -35.87 -31.46 14.81
C ARG A 69 -34.44 -31.73 15.28
N TYR A 70 -33.54 -32.08 14.36
CA TYR A 70 -32.14 -32.39 14.61
C TYR A 70 -31.25 -31.60 13.65
N LEU A 71 -29.97 -31.52 13.98
CA LEU A 71 -28.90 -31.08 13.08
C LEU A 71 -28.64 -32.16 12.02
N SER A 72 -28.27 -31.77 10.79
CA SER A 72 -27.68 -32.67 9.77
C SER A 72 -26.30 -32.17 9.32
N ALA A 73 -25.55 -33.01 8.60
CA ALA A 73 -24.29 -32.65 7.95
C ALA A 73 -24.37 -31.34 7.14
N GLU A 74 -25.45 -31.15 6.37
CA GLU A 74 -25.68 -29.96 5.54
C GLU A 74 -25.68 -28.65 6.34
N ASP A 75 -26.27 -28.64 7.54
CA ASP A 75 -26.37 -27.43 8.37
C ASP A 75 -24.98 -26.94 8.83
N LEU A 76 -24.03 -27.89 9.01
CA LEU A 76 -22.64 -27.60 9.36
C LEU A 76 -21.85 -27.13 8.13
N ILE A 77 -21.98 -27.84 7.00
CA ILE A 77 -21.28 -27.50 5.75
C ILE A 77 -21.75 -26.13 5.23
N PHE A 78 -23.02 -25.75 5.45
CA PHE A 78 -23.54 -24.44 5.07
C PHE A 78 -22.83 -23.27 5.76
N LEU A 79 -22.33 -23.43 6.99
CA LEU A 79 -21.60 -22.36 7.68
C LEU A 79 -20.24 -22.07 7.04
N ILE A 80 -19.57 -23.10 6.52
CA ILE A 80 -18.27 -23.00 5.85
C ILE A 80 -18.35 -22.81 4.33
N ARG A 81 -19.56 -22.71 3.75
CA ARG A 81 -19.82 -22.74 2.29
C ARG A 81 -19.06 -21.73 1.42
N HIS A 82 -18.49 -20.69 2.01
CA HIS A 82 -17.70 -19.67 1.31
C HIS A 82 -16.24 -20.11 1.08
N ASP A 83 -15.73 -21.04 1.88
CA ASP A 83 -14.40 -21.62 1.77
C ASP A 83 -14.48 -22.90 0.94
N ARG A 84 -14.46 -22.75 -0.40
CA ARG A 84 -14.61 -23.86 -1.36
C ARG A 84 -13.53 -24.92 -1.13
N GLY A 85 -12.28 -24.51 -0.94
CA GLY A 85 -11.16 -25.40 -0.63
C GLY A 85 -11.39 -26.25 0.63
N LYS A 86 -11.85 -25.67 1.74
CA LYS A 86 -12.19 -26.42 2.97
C LYS A 86 -13.41 -27.34 2.79
N VAL A 87 -14.42 -26.93 2.02
CA VAL A 87 -15.56 -27.78 1.66
C VAL A 87 -15.11 -28.98 0.80
N ASN A 88 -14.24 -28.77 -0.19
CA ASN A 88 -13.73 -29.84 -1.05
C ASN A 88 -12.76 -30.77 -0.27
N ARG A 89 -11.91 -30.24 0.64
CA ARG A 89 -11.16 -31.08 1.61
C ARG A 89 -12.08 -31.97 2.46
N LEU A 90 -13.19 -31.41 2.97
CA LEU A 90 -14.16 -32.15 3.77
C LEU A 90 -14.91 -33.22 2.96
N ARG A 91 -15.27 -32.94 1.70
CA ARG A 91 -15.86 -33.93 0.76
C ARG A 91 -14.94 -35.14 0.59
N THR A 92 -13.66 -34.90 0.31
CA THR A 92 -12.64 -35.95 0.15
C THR A 92 -12.45 -36.74 1.45
N TYR A 93 -12.41 -36.07 2.61
CA TYR A 93 -12.34 -36.72 3.93
C TYR A 93 -13.50 -37.68 4.20
N LEU A 94 -14.74 -37.27 3.88
CA LEU A 94 -15.94 -38.10 4.04
C LEU A 94 -15.99 -39.26 3.04
N SER A 95 -15.59 -39.04 1.77
CA SER A 95 -15.46 -40.10 0.78
C SER A 95 -14.53 -41.23 1.25
N TRP A 96 -13.32 -40.89 1.73
CA TRP A 96 -12.38 -41.87 2.28
C TRP A 96 -12.87 -42.56 3.57
N LYS A 97 -13.76 -41.94 4.35
CA LYS A 97 -14.42 -42.57 5.51
C LYS A 97 -15.33 -43.72 5.07
N ASP A 98 -16.18 -43.52 4.06
CA ASP A 98 -17.07 -44.58 3.58
C ASP A 98 -16.32 -45.68 2.80
N VAL A 99 -15.26 -45.34 2.04
CA VAL A 99 -14.36 -46.35 1.43
C VAL A 99 -13.77 -47.28 2.51
N ARG A 100 -13.24 -46.72 3.61
CA ARG A 100 -12.71 -47.51 4.74
C ARG A 100 -13.76 -48.38 5.42
N LYS A 101 -15.00 -47.88 5.57
CA LYS A 101 -16.13 -48.59 6.17
C LYS A 101 -16.52 -49.81 5.31
N HIS A 102 -16.68 -49.62 4.00
CA HIS A 102 -17.00 -50.72 3.08
C HIS A 102 -15.85 -51.72 2.92
N ALA A 103 -14.59 -51.28 2.95
CA ALA A 103 -13.43 -52.19 2.98
C ALA A 103 -13.43 -53.07 4.25
N LYS A 104 -13.86 -52.52 5.38
CA LYS A 104 -13.93 -53.23 6.66
C LYS A 104 -15.10 -54.24 6.72
N ASP A 105 -16.25 -53.88 6.17
CA ASP A 105 -17.38 -54.80 5.99
C ASP A 105 -17.03 -55.96 5.01
N SER A 106 -16.01 -55.77 4.16
CA SER A 106 -15.48 -56.78 3.23
C SER A 106 -14.48 -57.76 3.87
N GLY A 107 -14.21 -57.67 5.18
CA GLY A 107 -13.42 -58.65 5.94
C GLY A 107 -11.89 -58.48 5.88
N GLY A 108 -11.39 -57.36 5.36
CA GLY A 108 -9.96 -57.03 5.39
C GLY A 108 -9.53 -56.37 6.71
N ASP A 109 -8.61 -56.99 7.46
CA ASP A 109 -8.07 -56.43 8.70
C ASP A 109 -6.95 -55.40 8.43
N GLY A 110 -7.31 -54.31 7.73
CA GLY A 110 -6.44 -53.17 7.40
C GLY A 110 -6.52 -52.06 8.43
N GLY A 111 -5.70 -52.15 9.49
CA GLY A 111 -5.82 -51.33 10.71
C GLY A 111 -5.26 -49.90 10.71
N GLY A 112 -5.22 -49.20 9.57
CA GLY A 112 -4.64 -47.84 9.45
C GLY A 112 -5.40 -46.72 10.20
N GLY A 113 -4.72 -45.60 10.47
CA GLY A 113 -5.29 -44.39 11.09
C GLY A 113 -5.46 -43.25 10.09
N VAL A 114 -6.67 -42.66 10.02
CA VAL A 114 -7.05 -41.42 9.31
C VAL A 114 -6.16 -41.01 8.12
N GLU A 115 -6.24 -41.75 7.02
CA GLU A 115 -5.52 -41.40 5.78
C GLU A 115 -6.40 -40.55 4.85
N VAL A 116 -5.92 -39.37 4.50
CA VAL A 116 -6.32 -38.63 3.28
C VAL A 116 -5.07 -38.15 2.53
N GLU A 117 -3.95 -37.96 3.24
CA GLU A 117 -2.69 -37.41 2.72
C GLU A 117 -1.50 -38.38 2.84
N ALA A 118 -1.74 -39.70 2.80
CA ALA A 118 -0.71 -40.74 2.99
C ALA A 118 -0.77 -41.90 1.97
N LEU A 119 -1.74 -41.90 1.05
CA LEU A 119 -1.94 -42.98 0.06
C LEU A 119 -1.46 -42.63 -1.36
N GLU A 120 -0.85 -41.46 -1.56
CA GLU A 120 -0.13 -41.15 -2.81
C GLU A 120 1.29 -41.77 -2.84
N ASP A 121 1.84 -42.18 -1.69
CA ASP A 121 3.12 -42.92 -1.56
C ASP A 121 2.93 -44.46 -1.67
N GLY A 122 1.73 -44.92 -2.05
CA GLY A 122 1.34 -46.32 -2.15
C GLY A 122 0.97 -46.74 -3.57
N GLY A 123 1.98 -47.10 -4.39
CA GLY A 123 1.82 -47.37 -5.83
C GLY A 123 1.03 -48.62 -6.21
N ASP A 124 -0.31 -48.61 -6.07
CA ASP A 124 -1.23 -49.61 -6.64
C ASP A 124 -2.49 -48.95 -7.24
N GLU A 125 -2.40 -48.56 -8.52
CA GLU A 125 -3.44 -47.87 -9.33
C GLU A 125 -4.81 -48.58 -9.37
N LYS A 126 -4.90 -49.83 -8.90
CA LYS A 126 -6.14 -50.62 -8.92
C LYS A 126 -7.10 -50.33 -7.76
N LEU A 127 -6.65 -49.62 -6.72
CA LEU A 127 -7.50 -49.25 -5.58
C LEU A 127 -8.20 -47.91 -5.79
N THR A 128 -7.53 -46.93 -6.38
CA THR A 128 -8.10 -45.60 -6.71
C THR A 128 -9.29 -45.74 -7.66
N ALA A 129 -9.18 -46.55 -8.72
CA ALA A 129 -10.21 -46.80 -9.72
C ALA A 129 -11.49 -47.52 -9.21
N LYS A 130 -11.63 -47.76 -7.90
CA LYS A 130 -12.84 -48.36 -7.29
C LYS A 130 -13.44 -47.57 -6.13
N ALA A 131 -12.83 -46.47 -5.72
CA ALA A 131 -13.52 -45.51 -4.86
C ALA A 131 -14.55 -44.75 -5.71
N GLN A 132 -15.79 -45.25 -5.78
CA GLN A 132 -16.89 -44.49 -6.39
C GLN A 132 -17.00 -43.15 -5.64
N LYS A 133 -16.66 -42.05 -6.31
CA LYS A 133 -16.60 -40.70 -5.75
C LYS A 133 -18.00 -40.34 -5.24
N ILE A 134 -18.22 -40.42 -3.93
CA ILE A 134 -19.51 -40.06 -3.31
C ILE A 134 -19.61 -38.53 -3.31
N THR A 135 -20.00 -37.97 -4.45
CA THR A 135 -20.20 -36.54 -4.63
C THR A 135 -21.36 -36.09 -3.75
N ILE A 136 -21.04 -35.51 -2.59
CA ILE A 136 -22.00 -34.90 -1.66
C ILE A 136 -22.58 -33.67 -2.36
N LYS A 137 -23.69 -33.86 -3.11
CA LYS A 137 -24.37 -32.80 -3.86
C LYS A 137 -25.03 -31.85 -2.88
N LEU A 138 -24.57 -30.60 -2.82
CA LEU A 138 -25.02 -29.63 -1.83
C LEU A 138 -26.30 -28.93 -2.31
N PRO A 139 -27.29 -28.66 -1.43
CA PRO A 139 -28.56 -28.05 -1.81
C PRO A 139 -28.48 -26.66 -2.46
N TRP A 140 -27.32 -26.00 -2.42
CA TRP A 140 -27.08 -24.66 -2.97
C TRP A 140 -26.20 -24.66 -4.24
N GLU A 141 -25.83 -25.82 -4.78
CA GLU A 141 -25.09 -25.92 -6.03
C GLU A 141 -26.01 -25.78 -7.25
N ILE A 142 -25.53 -25.10 -8.29
CA ILE A 142 -26.26 -24.85 -9.54
C ILE A 142 -26.70 -26.16 -10.20
N THR A 143 -25.81 -27.16 -10.20
CA THR A 143 -26.07 -28.52 -10.71
C THR A 143 -27.17 -29.25 -9.93
N THR A 144 -27.30 -29.02 -8.62
CA THR A 144 -28.41 -29.53 -7.80
C THR A 144 -29.73 -28.84 -8.15
N ILE A 145 -29.72 -27.51 -8.27
CA ILE A 145 -30.90 -26.68 -8.58
C ILE A 145 -31.52 -27.06 -9.94
N TYR A 146 -30.71 -27.24 -10.98
CA TYR A 146 -31.18 -27.59 -12.33
C TYR A 146 -31.18 -29.10 -12.62
N SER A 147 -31.04 -29.94 -11.60
CA SER A 147 -30.82 -31.40 -11.75
C SER A 147 -31.93 -32.17 -12.47
N GLU A 148 -33.15 -31.65 -12.58
CA GLU A 148 -34.19 -32.23 -13.46
C GLU A 148 -34.03 -31.81 -14.93
N VAL A 149 -33.67 -30.55 -15.17
CA VAL A 149 -33.48 -29.98 -16.52
C VAL A 149 -32.24 -30.57 -17.18
N LEU A 150 -31.13 -30.68 -16.45
CA LEU A 150 -29.87 -31.27 -16.92
C LEU A 150 -30.06 -32.75 -17.33
N LYS A 151 -30.85 -33.51 -16.56
CA LYS A 151 -31.23 -34.91 -16.91
C LYS A 151 -32.11 -34.96 -18.16
N GLN A 152 -33.02 -34.00 -18.36
CA GLN A 152 -33.87 -33.94 -19.55
C GLN A 152 -33.10 -33.54 -20.81
N SER A 153 -32.04 -32.74 -20.69
CA SER A 153 -31.12 -32.41 -21.80
C SER A 153 -30.07 -33.49 -22.09
N GLY A 154 -30.07 -34.61 -21.36
CA GLY A 154 -29.17 -35.75 -21.60
C GLY A 154 -27.74 -35.56 -21.09
N HIS A 155 -27.48 -34.53 -20.29
CA HIS A 155 -26.17 -34.29 -19.67
C HIS A 155 -25.94 -35.32 -18.54
N GLN A 156 -24.83 -36.05 -18.64
CA GLN A 156 -24.40 -37.07 -17.67
C GLN A 156 -23.37 -36.44 -16.74
N SER A 157 -23.62 -36.47 -15.42
CA SER A 157 -22.95 -35.61 -14.44
C SER A 157 -21.55 -36.06 -14.00
N ASP A 158 -20.89 -36.86 -14.84
CA ASP A 158 -19.81 -37.75 -14.42
C ASP A 158 -18.55 -37.59 -15.29
N ASP A 159 -18.61 -36.78 -16.38
CA ASP A 159 -17.53 -36.55 -17.36
C ASP A 159 -17.01 -35.08 -17.40
N GLU A 160 -17.52 -34.18 -16.55
CA GLU A 160 -16.96 -32.82 -16.38
C GLU A 160 -16.00 -32.81 -15.18
N GLU A 161 -14.71 -32.98 -15.46
CA GLU A 161 -13.61 -32.82 -14.48
C GLU A 161 -13.40 -31.32 -14.20
N ASP A 162 -14.18 -30.79 -13.25
CA ASP A 162 -14.25 -29.37 -12.90
C ASP A 162 -12.90 -28.79 -12.40
N GLU A 163 -12.73 -27.48 -12.63
CA GLU A 163 -11.62 -26.64 -12.14
C GLU A 163 -11.42 -26.76 -10.61
N ASP A 164 -12.50 -27.01 -9.87
CA ASP A 164 -12.54 -27.32 -8.42
C ASP A 164 -11.72 -28.56 -8.01
N ASP A 165 -11.69 -29.61 -8.84
CA ASP A 165 -10.91 -30.82 -8.58
C ASP A 165 -9.41 -30.57 -8.80
N ILE A 166 -9.06 -29.70 -9.76
CA ILE A 166 -7.68 -29.26 -10.00
C ILE A 166 -7.19 -28.43 -8.81
N GLU A 167 -7.95 -27.43 -8.36
CA GLU A 167 -7.62 -26.64 -7.15
C GLU A 167 -7.44 -27.56 -5.92
N ALA A 168 -8.35 -28.53 -5.73
CA ALA A 168 -8.27 -29.48 -4.62
C ALA A 168 -7.04 -30.41 -4.71
N HIS A 169 -6.63 -30.81 -5.91
CA HIS A 169 -5.42 -31.61 -6.14
C HIS A 169 -4.15 -30.79 -5.94
N GLU A 170 -4.04 -29.59 -6.52
CA GLU A 170 -2.90 -28.68 -6.31
C GLU A 170 -2.71 -28.34 -4.83
N ALA A 171 -3.80 -28.03 -4.13
CA ALA A 171 -3.79 -27.82 -2.68
C ALA A 171 -3.47 -29.09 -1.87
N SER A 172 -3.55 -30.30 -2.46
CA SER A 172 -3.07 -31.56 -1.87
C SER A 172 -1.57 -31.76 -2.10
N VAL A 173 -1.12 -31.58 -3.35
CA VAL A 173 0.29 -31.64 -3.75
C VAL A 173 1.14 -30.63 -2.96
N LEU A 174 0.62 -29.42 -2.72
CA LEU A 174 1.31 -28.44 -1.88
C LEU A 174 1.52 -28.92 -0.43
N ARG A 175 0.51 -29.58 0.18
CA ARG A 175 0.62 -30.15 1.54
C ARG A 175 1.53 -31.38 1.60
N LEU A 176 1.56 -32.19 0.55
CA LEU A 176 2.52 -33.29 0.42
C LEU A 176 3.95 -32.75 0.30
N LYS A 177 4.16 -31.65 -0.43
CA LYS A 177 5.44 -30.95 -0.48
C LYS A 177 5.83 -30.32 0.86
N GLU A 178 4.90 -29.68 1.58
CA GLU A 178 5.13 -29.20 2.96
C GLU A 178 5.65 -30.33 3.86
N ALA A 179 5.04 -31.52 3.77
CA ALA A 179 5.44 -32.70 4.54
C ALA A 179 6.79 -33.29 4.09
N ASP A 180 7.09 -33.33 2.78
CA ASP A 180 8.38 -33.76 2.25
C ASP A 180 9.50 -32.81 2.72
N ASP A 181 9.39 -31.49 2.45
CA ASP A 181 10.40 -30.51 2.86
C ASP A 181 10.61 -30.47 4.39
N ALA A 182 9.57 -30.75 5.20
CA ALA A 182 9.70 -30.91 6.65
C ALA A 182 10.40 -32.21 7.08
N THR A 183 10.11 -33.35 6.44
CA THR A 183 10.66 -34.67 6.81
C THR A 183 12.03 -34.97 6.19
N ARG A 184 12.41 -34.23 5.14
CA ARG A 184 13.66 -34.35 4.35
C ARG A 184 14.97 -34.36 5.13
N GLN A 185 14.99 -33.87 6.37
CA GLN A 185 16.18 -33.84 7.24
C GLN A 185 16.01 -34.66 8.54
N MET A 186 14.88 -35.34 8.73
CA MET A 186 14.63 -36.16 9.92
C MET A 186 15.41 -37.48 9.88
N THR A 187 15.83 -37.95 11.04
CA THR A 187 16.25 -39.35 11.23
C THR A 187 15.06 -40.30 11.06
N ARG A 188 15.33 -41.60 10.91
CA ARG A 188 14.28 -42.63 10.82
C ARG A 188 13.40 -42.65 12.07
N GLU A 189 14.00 -42.43 13.22
CA GLU A 189 13.37 -42.43 14.53
C GLU A 189 12.45 -41.19 14.69
N GLU A 190 12.89 -40.02 14.24
CA GLU A 190 12.08 -38.79 14.18
C GLU A 190 10.96 -38.89 13.15
N TYR A 191 11.22 -39.47 11.97
CA TYR A 191 10.20 -39.69 10.94
C TYR A 191 9.08 -40.61 11.40
N GLN A 192 9.42 -41.71 12.11
CA GLN A 192 8.41 -42.58 12.72
C GLN A 192 7.57 -41.81 13.74
N HIS A 193 8.20 -40.99 14.58
CA HIS A 193 7.49 -40.17 15.56
C HIS A 193 6.60 -39.10 14.91
N TYR A 194 7.05 -38.45 13.85
CA TYR A 194 6.26 -37.50 13.05
C TYR A 194 5.05 -38.19 12.41
N SER A 195 5.24 -39.37 11.81
CA SER A 195 4.16 -40.19 11.22
C SER A 195 3.12 -40.60 12.27
N ASP A 196 3.54 -41.05 13.45
CA ASP A 196 2.65 -41.42 14.55
C ASP A 196 1.87 -40.21 15.08
N CYS A 197 2.49 -39.02 15.14
CA CYS A 197 1.84 -37.77 15.52
C CYS A 197 0.90 -37.22 14.45
N ARG A 198 1.20 -37.41 13.16
CA ARG A 198 0.35 -36.99 12.02
C ARG A 198 -1.00 -37.70 12.00
N GLN A 199 -1.11 -38.86 12.64
CA GLN A 199 -2.38 -39.59 12.84
C GLN A 199 -3.23 -39.07 14.02
N ALA A 200 -2.83 -37.98 14.69
CA ALA A 200 -3.59 -37.38 15.79
C ALA A 200 -4.98 -36.90 15.33
N SER A 201 -6.01 -37.19 16.14
CA SER A 201 -7.40 -36.87 15.82
C SER A 201 -8.25 -36.73 17.08
N PHE A 202 -9.16 -35.75 17.06
CA PHE A 202 -10.16 -35.52 18.10
C PHE A 202 -11.20 -36.66 18.18
N THR A 203 -11.61 -37.20 17.03
CA THR A 203 -12.81 -38.07 16.92
C THR A 203 -12.49 -39.52 16.58
N TYR A 204 -11.38 -39.82 15.89
CA TYR A 204 -11.05 -41.20 15.47
C TYR A 204 -10.96 -42.14 16.68
N ARG A 205 -11.87 -43.14 16.72
CA ARG A 205 -12.11 -44.05 17.86
C ARG A 205 -12.42 -43.35 19.22
N LYS A 206 -12.60 -42.03 19.23
CA LYS A 206 -12.72 -41.14 20.41
C LYS A 206 -14.05 -40.37 20.48
N ALA A 207 -14.99 -40.59 19.57
CA ALA A 207 -16.30 -39.91 19.48
C ALA A 207 -17.17 -39.89 20.77
N LYS A 208 -16.88 -40.70 21.79
CA LYS A 208 -17.45 -40.56 23.15
C LYS A 208 -16.74 -39.48 23.97
N ARG A 209 -15.40 -39.53 24.06
CA ARG A 209 -14.54 -38.50 24.68
C ARG A 209 -14.81 -37.12 24.09
N PHE A 210 -15.02 -37.04 22.78
CA PHE A 210 -15.29 -35.78 22.09
C PHE A 210 -16.63 -35.13 22.50
N ARG A 211 -17.72 -35.91 22.58
CA ARG A 211 -19.01 -35.40 23.07
C ARG A 211 -18.97 -35.07 24.58
N GLU A 212 -18.19 -35.81 25.36
CA GLU A 212 -17.91 -35.50 26.78
C GLU A 212 -16.95 -34.31 26.99
N PHE A 213 -16.28 -33.85 25.94
CA PHE A 213 -15.44 -32.66 25.91
C PHE A 213 -16.27 -31.43 25.52
N LEU A 214 -17.07 -31.51 24.45
CA LEU A 214 -18.00 -30.44 24.10
C LEU A 214 -19.07 -30.25 25.19
N ASN A 215 -19.54 -31.34 25.81
CA ASN A 215 -20.51 -31.34 26.91
C ASN A 215 -21.81 -30.56 26.57
N LEU A 216 -22.38 -30.89 25.42
CA LEU A 216 -23.51 -30.16 24.81
C LEU A 216 -24.84 -30.52 25.49
N PRO A 217 -25.77 -29.55 25.64
CA PRO A 217 -27.17 -29.82 25.96
C PRO A 217 -27.82 -30.79 24.96
N THR A 218 -28.82 -31.56 25.40
CA THR A 218 -29.51 -32.59 24.59
C THR A 218 -30.23 -32.09 23.33
N HIS A 219 -30.38 -30.76 23.15
CA HIS A 219 -30.91 -30.15 21.94
C HIS A 219 -29.83 -29.67 20.95
N LEU A 220 -28.55 -29.78 21.33
CA LEU A 220 -27.35 -29.54 20.53
C LEU A 220 -26.51 -30.83 20.34
N ASP A 221 -26.92 -31.96 20.94
CA ASP A 221 -26.16 -33.22 20.87
C ASP A 221 -26.05 -33.76 19.43
N LEU A 222 -24.84 -34.22 19.11
CA LEU A 222 -24.48 -34.74 17.79
C LEU A 222 -24.86 -36.22 17.69
N LYS A 223 -25.73 -36.55 16.73
CA LYS A 223 -26.27 -37.92 16.60
C LYS A 223 -25.17 -38.94 16.30
N ALA A 224 -25.10 -39.97 17.13
CA ALA A 224 -24.31 -41.16 16.81
C ALA A 224 -24.89 -41.85 15.56
N GLY A 225 -24.08 -41.94 14.50
CA GLY A 225 -24.45 -42.54 13.21
C GLY A 225 -24.70 -41.53 12.07
N ASP A 226 -24.60 -40.23 12.34
CA ASP A 226 -24.60 -39.14 11.34
C ASP A 226 -23.17 -38.58 11.21
N ASP A 227 -22.80 -38.08 10.03
CA ASP A 227 -21.46 -37.52 9.75
C ASP A 227 -21.14 -36.25 10.56
N THR A 228 -22.15 -35.64 11.19
CA THR A 228 -22.00 -34.45 12.05
C THR A 228 -20.84 -34.53 13.05
N VAL A 229 -20.58 -35.68 13.68
CA VAL A 229 -19.45 -35.83 14.62
C VAL A 229 -18.11 -35.75 13.92
N ASP A 230 -17.97 -36.37 12.75
CA ASP A 230 -16.71 -36.44 12.01
C ASP A 230 -16.41 -35.14 11.25
N ILE A 231 -17.45 -34.45 10.74
CA ILE A 231 -17.36 -33.07 10.21
C ILE A 231 -16.82 -32.12 11.28
N VAL A 232 -17.38 -32.16 12.48
CA VAL A 232 -16.94 -31.33 13.60
C VAL A 232 -15.52 -31.72 14.06
N GLY A 233 -15.15 -33.00 14.00
CA GLY A 233 -13.79 -33.47 14.28
C GLY A 233 -12.75 -32.99 13.25
N PHE A 234 -13.10 -32.98 11.97
CA PHE A 234 -12.30 -32.42 10.89
C PHE A 234 -12.10 -30.90 11.07
N LEU A 235 -13.17 -30.16 11.36
CA LEU A 235 -13.09 -28.72 11.60
C LEU A 235 -12.26 -28.37 12.85
N ALA A 236 -12.31 -29.18 13.90
CA ALA A 236 -11.45 -29.00 15.08
C ALA A 236 -9.95 -29.17 14.75
N PHE A 237 -9.60 -30.12 13.88
CA PHE A 237 -8.23 -30.32 13.38
C PHE A 237 -7.76 -29.15 12.49
N GLU A 238 -8.60 -28.69 11.57
CA GLU A 238 -8.33 -27.52 10.72
C GLU A 238 -8.14 -26.22 11.55
N MET A 239 -8.88 -26.05 12.65
CA MET A 239 -8.69 -24.94 13.58
C MET A 239 -7.32 -25.00 14.26
N VAL A 240 -6.85 -26.18 14.71
CA VAL A 240 -5.50 -26.34 15.28
C VAL A 240 -4.41 -26.05 14.25
N ARG A 241 -4.56 -26.53 13.00
CA ARG A 241 -3.63 -26.19 11.89
C ARG A 241 -3.53 -24.69 11.70
N SER A 242 -4.66 -24.02 11.52
CA SER A 242 -4.72 -22.59 11.22
C SER A 242 -4.11 -21.74 12.34
N LEU A 243 -4.47 -22.03 13.61
CA LEU A 243 -3.91 -21.33 14.78
C LEU A 243 -2.40 -21.53 14.93
N THR A 244 -1.90 -22.74 14.66
CA THR A 244 -0.47 -23.07 14.81
C THR A 244 0.36 -22.36 13.74
N LEU A 245 -0.07 -22.41 12.48
CA LEU A 245 0.63 -21.76 11.36
C LEU A 245 0.59 -20.22 11.46
N ALA A 246 -0.55 -19.64 11.81
CA ALA A 246 -0.65 -18.19 12.05
C ALA A 246 0.19 -17.74 13.26
N GLY A 247 0.22 -18.54 14.34
CA GLY A 247 1.08 -18.30 15.50
C GLY A 247 2.58 -18.37 15.16
N LEU A 248 2.99 -19.26 14.23
CA LEU A 248 4.36 -19.30 13.72
C LEU A 248 4.71 -18.07 12.89
N ALA A 249 3.81 -17.62 12.01
CA ALA A 249 4.03 -16.42 11.18
C ALA A 249 4.23 -15.17 12.06
N ILE A 250 3.39 -15.00 13.09
CA ILE A 250 3.51 -13.91 14.06
C ILE A 250 4.80 -14.04 14.88
N LYS A 251 5.13 -15.24 15.36
CA LYS A 251 6.40 -15.50 16.07
C LYS A 251 7.61 -15.08 15.24
N LYS A 252 7.65 -15.50 13.96
CA LYS A 252 8.75 -15.17 13.04
C LYS A 252 8.88 -13.66 12.86
N SER A 253 7.77 -12.96 12.58
CA SER A 253 7.76 -11.50 12.45
C SER A 253 8.27 -10.79 13.70
N LEU A 254 7.89 -11.25 14.90
CA LEU A 254 8.37 -10.69 16.17
C LEU A 254 9.87 -10.99 16.44
N GLU A 255 10.37 -12.14 15.99
CA GLU A 255 11.80 -12.48 16.09
C GLU A 255 12.64 -11.66 15.10
N GLU A 256 12.17 -11.47 13.86
CA GLU A 256 12.80 -10.59 12.86
C GLU A 256 12.84 -9.12 13.33
N ASP A 257 11.72 -8.58 13.85
CA ASP A 257 11.65 -7.25 14.49
C ASP A 257 12.61 -7.13 15.70
N SER A 258 12.85 -8.22 16.44
CA SER A 258 13.71 -8.20 17.61
C SER A 258 15.20 -8.13 17.25
N HIS A 259 15.65 -8.87 16.22
CA HIS A 259 17.01 -8.77 15.71
C HIS A 259 17.29 -7.38 15.12
N LEU A 260 16.33 -6.82 14.37
CA LEU A 260 16.37 -5.45 13.86
C LEU A 260 16.39 -4.37 14.96
N ARG A 261 16.05 -4.72 16.22
CA ARG A 261 16.18 -3.82 17.37
C ARG A 261 17.50 -4.02 18.13
N GLU A 262 18.02 -5.25 18.20
CA GLU A 262 19.29 -5.51 18.90
C GLU A 262 20.52 -5.00 18.13
N GLU A 263 20.56 -5.07 16.80
CA GLU A 263 21.68 -4.49 16.01
C GLU A 263 21.82 -2.96 16.21
N TYR A 264 20.72 -2.27 16.49
CA TYR A 264 20.68 -0.82 16.74
C TYR A 264 20.85 -0.47 18.22
N ALA A 265 20.93 -1.46 19.13
CA ALA A 265 20.89 -1.25 20.57
C ALA A 265 22.21 -1.66 21.27
N SER A 266 23.10 -0.66 21.41
CA SER A 266 24.24 -0.59 22.36
C SER A 266 25.59 -1.21 21.91
N PRO A 267 26.75 -0.67 22.40
CA PRO A 267 26.88 0.09 23.65
C PRO A 267 27.63 1.44 23.59
N LEU A 268 26.86 2.52 23.79
CA LEU A 268 27.33 3.72 24.51
C LEU A 268 26.70 3.79 25.91
N LEU A 269 27.19 2.96 26.85
CA LEU A 269 27.21 3.27 28.30
C LEU A 269 28.03 2.23 29.08
N GLY A 270 29.10 2.67 29.74
CA GLY A 270 30.07 1.77 30.38
C GLY A 270 29.62 1.18 31.72
N LYS A 271 29.79 -0.14 31.89
CA LYS A 271 29.62 -0.83 33.18
C LYS A 271 30.60 -0.29 34.23
N ARG A 272 30.13 0.55 35.16
CA ARG A 272 30.91 0.96 36.33
C ARG A 272 31.17 -0.23 37.25
N LYS A 273 32.40 -0.75 37.27
CA LYS A 273 32.91 -1.62 38.33
C LYS A 273 34.19 -0.99 38.87
N ALA A 274 34.22 -0.68 40.17
CA ALA A 274 35.31 0.08 40.77
C ALA A 274 36.52 -0.83 41.10
N LEU A 275 37.74 -0.36 40.83
CA LEU A 275 38.93 -0.43 41.71
C LEU A 275 40.21 0.09 41.01
N GLY A 276 40.81 1.17 41.55
CA GLY A 276 42.26 1.23 41.83
C GLY A 276 43.32 1.65 40.79
N VAL A 277 43.91 2.84 41.05
CA VAL A 277 45.39 3.08 41.13
C VAL A 277 46.27 3.22 39.85
N MET A 278 46.64 4.49 39.56
CA MET A 278 47.96 5.05 39.14
C MET A 278 48.66 4.72 37.78
N GLY A 279 48.99 5.81 37.05
CA GLY A 279 50.18 5.98 36.21
C GLY A 279 50.02 5.80 34.67
N GLY A 280 50.64 6.59 33.78
CA GLY A 280 51.34 7.89 33.95
C GLY A 280 52.42 8.18 32.87
N ALA A 281 52.23 9.24 32.06
CA ALA A 281 53.13 9.75 30.97
C ALA A 281 53.37 8.76 29.79
N GLU A 282 53.61 9.11 28.50
CA GLU A 282 53.67 10.37 27.70
C GLU A 282 53.41 9.96 26.20
N LYS A 283 53.66 10.64 25.04
CA LYS A 283 54.39 11.87 24.64
C LYS A 283 53.89 12.39 23.26
N ARG A 284 53.58 13.71 23.14
CA ARG A 284 53.64 14.60 21.94
C ARG A 284 52.96 14.26 20.58
N ARG A 285 51.96 15.10 20.23
CA ARG A 285 51.73 15.87 18.97
C ARG A 285 51.89 15.22 17.56
N ARG A 286 50.83 15.34 16.73
CA ARG A 286 50.69 16.37 15.65
C ARG A 286 49.21 16.58 15.25
N GLU A 287 48.92 17.57 14.39
CA GLU A 287 47.58 17.99 13.94
C GLU A 287 47.12 17.40 12.58
N ASP A 288 45.80 17.49 12.32
CA ASP A 288 45.01 17.45 11.07
C ASP A 288 45.12 16.32 10.01
N SER A 289 44.05 15.52 9.89
CA SER A 289 43.20 15.39 8.67
C SER A 289 41.83 14.76 9.03
N PRO A 290 40.69 15.19 8.46
CA PRO A 290 39.37 14.63 8.74
C PRO A 290 38.89 13.65 7.65
N ASP A 291 39.49 12.45 7.59
CA ASP A 291 39.06 11.38 6.68
C ASP A 291 38.52 10.17 7.48
N ARG A 292 37.23 9.87 7.31
CA ARG A 292 36.59 8.60 7.71
C ARG A 292 35.44 8.27 6.76
N ASP A 293 35.76 7.46 5.76
CA ASP A 293 34.79 6.87 4.85
C ASP A 293 33.78 5.98 5.57
N ALA A 294 32.61 5.78 4.97
CA ALA A 294 31.60 4.85 5.45
C ALA A 294 32.05 3.40 5.21
N GLU A 295 32.26 2.64 6.28
CA GLU A 295 32.66 1.22 6.20
C GLU A 295 31.47 0.37 5.72
N THR A 296 31.55 -0.12 4.48
CA THR A 296 30.46 -0.83 3.80
C THR A 296 30.29 -2.24 4.37
N SER A 297 29.06 -2.61 4.76
CA SER A 297 28.74 -3.96 5.20
C SER A 297 28.87 -4.97 4.04
N LEU A 298 29.83 -5.89 4.17
CA LEU A 298 30.07 -6.96 3.19
C LEU A 298 29.16 -8.17 3.46
N PRO A 299 28.80 -8.96 2.42
CA PRO A 299 27.97 -10.14 2.58
C PRO A 299 28.62 -11.18 3.50
N VAL A 300 27.85 -11.62 4.50
CA VAL A 300 28.35 -12.45 5.61
C VAL A 300 28.67 -13.87 5.12
N ASN A 301 29.89 -14.36 5.42
CA ASN A 301 30.26 -15.75 5.12
C ASN A 301 29.58 -16.70 6.13
N THR A 302 28.65 -17.52 5.64
CA THR A 302 27.90 -18.51 6.45
C THR A 302 28.76 -19.60 7.10
N LEU A 303 30.04 -19.70 6.72
CA LEU A 303 31.02 -20.67 7.20
C LEU A 303 31.47 -20.48 8.68
N PHE A 304 31.15 -19.34 9.29
CA PHE A 304 31.52 -19.01 10.68
C PHE A 304 30.34 -18.49 11.53
N LEU A 305 29.10 -18.72 11.09
CA LEU A 305 27.94 -18.51 11.96
C LEU A 305 28.03 -19.45 13.18
N PRO A 306 27.54 -19.03 14.37
CA PRO A 306 27.27 -19.97 15.45
C PRO A 306 26.27 -21.04 14.95
N PRO A 307 26.27 -22.26 15.53
CA PRO A 307 25.24 -23.24 15.22
C PRO A 307 23.85 -22.62 15.48
N PRO A 308 22.84 -22.94 14.64
CA PRO A 308 21.52 -22.31 14.74
C PRO A 308 20.96 -22.46 16.16
N GLU A 309 20.49 -21.36 16.74
CA GLU A 309 19.99 -21.36 18.10
C GLU A 309 18.78 -22.29 18.25
N ALA A 310 18.63 -22.87 19.44
CA ALA A 310 17.58 -23.84 19.71
C ALA A 310 16.19 -23.19 19.54
N ARG A 311 15.46 -23.59 18.50
CA ARG A 311 14.16 -23.04 18.11
C ARG A 311 13.22 -22.97 19.31
N THR A 312 12.75 -21.76 19.61
CA THR A 312 11.88 -21.49 20.76
C THR A 312 10.43 -21.94 20.47
N ALA A 313 9.75 -22.49 21.47
CA ALA A 313 8.36 -22.94 21.33
C ALA A 313 7.36 -21.77 21.16
N LEU A 314 6.20 -22.05 20.55
CA LEU A 314 5.07 -21.13 20.52
C LEU A 314 4.58 -20.80 21.93
N ARG A 315 4.41 -19.50 22.21
CA ARG A 315 3.89 -18.98 23.47
C ARG A 315 2.39 -18.63 23.35
N PRO A 316 1.65 -18.49 24.47
CA PRO A 316 0.22 -18.17 24.43
C PRO A 316 -0.10 -16.88 23.69
N GLU A 317 0.76 -15.86 23.77
CA GLU A 317 0.55 -14.54 23.14
C GLU A 317 0.47 -14.65 21.61
N HIS A 318 1.31 -15.48 21.00
CA HIS A 318 1.32 -15.67 19.54
C HIS A 318 0.00 -16.29 19.05
N ILE A 319 -0.60 -17.18 19.85
CA ILE A 319 -1.90 -17.81 19.57
C ILE A 319 -3.07 -16.83 19.84
N GLN A 320 -2.96 -15.96 20.84
CA GLN A 320 -3.97 -14.93 21.12
C GLN A 320 -4.04 -13.89 20.00
N ASP A 321 -2.89 -13.42 19.50
CA ASP A 321 -2.83 -12.51 18.35
C ASP A 321 -3.31 -13.21 17.07
N ALA A 322 -2.83 -14.42 16.76
CA ALA A 322 -3.30 -15.23 15.63
C ALA A 322 -4.83 -15.38 15.62
N PHE A 323 -5.41 -15.79 16.75
CA PHE A 323 -6.86 -15.93 16.88
C PHE A 323 -7.60 -14.60 16.71
N SER A 324 -7.07 -13.51 17.26
CA SER A 324 -7.67 -12.17 17.14
C SER A 324 -7.72 -11.68 15.69
N ARG A 325 -6.62 -11.85 14.94
CA ARG A 325 -6.56 -11.51 13.50
C ARG A 325 -7.57 -12.34 12.70
N MET A 326 -7.58 -13.67 12.89
CA MET A 326 -8.49 -14.58 12.19
C MET A 326 -9.99 -14.30 12.45
N GLN A 327 -10.36 -13.89 13.68
CA GLN A 327 -11.76 -13.52 13.97
C GLN A 327 -12.18 -12.22 13.27
N ASN A 328 -11.27 -11.25 13.14
CA ASN A 328 -11.53 -9.99 12.43
C ASN A 328 -11.71 -10.22 10.92
N GLU A 329 -10.83 -11.01 10.28
CA GLU A 329 -10.94 -11.39 8.87
C GLU A 329 -12.29 -12.06 8.55
N TRP A 330 -12.72 -13.00 9.39
CA TRP A 330 -14.01 -13.68 9.25
C TRP A 330 -15.21 -12.73 9.44
N ALA A 331 -15.12 -11.81 10.40
CA ALA A 331 -16.16 -10.79 10.61
C ALA A 331 -16.30 -9.85 9.41
N HIS A 332 -15.20 -9.52 8.73
CA HIS A 332 -15.24 -8.78 7.47
C HIS A 332 -15.91 -9.60 6.35
N SER A 333 -15.50 -10.85 6.12
CA SER A 333 -16.06 -11.70 5.04
C SER A 333 -17.60 -11.82 5.07
N LEU A 334 -18.19 -11.93 6.27
CA LEU A 334 -19.65 -12.00 6.42
C LEU A 334 -20.39 -10.70 6.08
N LEU A 335 -19.76 -9.53 6.19
CA LEU A 335 -20.36 -8.22 5.88
C LEU A 335 -20.52 -7.97 4.37
N PHE A 336 -19.72 -8.63 3.52
CA PHE A 336 -19.75 -8.44 2.06
C PHE A 336 -20.89 -9.20 1.34
N ASN A 337 -21.54 -10.17 2.00
CA ASN A 337 -22.65 -10.91 1.38
C ASN A 337 -23.87 -9.99 1.14
N HIS A 338 -24.29 -9.87 -0.13
CA HIS A 338 -25.17 -8.86 -0.76
C HIS A 338 -26.42 -8.31 -0.03
N HIS A 339 -26.89 -8.94 1.05
CA HIS A 339 -28.09 -8.52 1.77
C HIS A 339 -27.82 -7.70 3.05
N ASP A 340 -26.73 -7.95 3.79
CA ASP A 340 -26.43 -7.28 5.06
C ASP A 340 -25.37 -6.17 4.98
N SER A 341 -24.66 -6.02 3.84
CA SER A 341 -23.89 -4.80 3.54
C SER A 341 -24.75 -3.52 3.66
N LYS A 342 -26.05 -3.64 3.37
CA LYS A 342 -27.07 -2.61 3.57
C LYS A 342 -27.30 -2.21 5.04
N ARG A 343 -26.84 -2.98 6.03
CA ARG A 343 -26.87 -2.56 7.45
C ARG A 343 -25.72 -1.63 7.81
N PHE A 344 -24.50 -1.92 7.38
CA PHE A 344 -23.32 -1.11 7.71
C PHE A 344 -23.46 0.33 7.21
N TRP A 345 -23.98 0.49 5.97
CA TRP A 345 -24.34 1.79 5.41
C TRP A 345 -25.58 2.43 6.04
N ARG A 346 -26.48 1.67 6.68
CA ARG A 346 -27.64 2.24 7.40
C ARG A 346 -27.27 2.77 8.77
N SER A 347 -26.30 2.19 9.49
CA SER A 347 -25.78 2.80 10.72
C SER A 347 -24.98 4.09 10.45
N SER A 348 -24.29 4.20 9.32
CA SER A 348 -23.50 5.40 8.97
C SER A 348 -24.28 6.53 8.28
N LEU A 349 -25.47 6.25 7.72
CA LEU A 349 -26.27 7.25 6.96
C LEU A 349 -27.75 7.37 7.39
N ASN A 350 -28.31 6.49 8.24
CA ASN A 350 -29.76 6.42 8.46
C ASN A 350 -30.15 6.33 9.94
N CYS A 351 -29.76 7.34 10.73
CA CYS A 351 -30.09 7.47 12.16
C CYS A 351 -31.59 7.80 12.40
N ARG A 352 -32.47 6.81 12.18
CA ARG A 352 -33.92 6.88 12.48
C ARG A 352 -34.46 5.78 13.40
N ASP A 353 -33.73 4.69 13.63
CA ASP A 353 -34.09 3.64 14.60
C ASP A 353 -33.07 3.62 15.77
N PRO A 354 -33.50 3.81 17.03
CA PRO A 354 -32.61 3.65 18.18
C PRO A 354 -32.27 2.16 18.41
N PRO A 355 -31.08 1.80 18.97
CA PRO A 355 -30.29 2.64 19.87
C PRO A 355 -28.81 2.85 19.45
N PHE A 356 -28.51 2.92 18.14
CA PHE A 356 -27.14 3.15 17.68
C PHE A 356 -26.76 4.64 17.68
N HIS A 357 -25.54 4.96 18.15
CA HIS A 357 -25.02 6.32 18.16
C HIS A 357 -24.53 6.74 16.76
N CYS A 358 -24.83 7.99 16.39
CA CYS A 358 -24.44 8.59 15.11
C CYS A 358 -23.07 9.29 15.24
N PRO A 359 -22.13 9.13 14.29
CA PRO A 359 -20.86 9.86 14.25
C PRO A 359 -20.99 11.37 14.41
N ARG A 360 -20.09 12.02 15.15
CA ARG A 360 -20.23 13.44 15.54
C ARG A 360 -19.45 14.44 14.68
N VAL A 361 -18.33 14.05 14.05
CA VAL A 361 -17.57 14.91 13.11
C VAL A 361 -16.98 14.08 11.96
N ARG A 362 -16.92 14.69 10.77
CA ARG A 362 -16.25 14.13 9.58
C ARG A 362 -15.28 15.17 8.99
N TYR A 363 -14.29 14.71 8.24
CA TYR A 363 -13.22 15.51 7.63
C TYR A 363 -12.98 15.02 6.21
N ASN A 364 -13.00 15.92 5.22
CA ASN A 364 -12.56 15.63 3.87
C ASN A 364 -11.13 16.18 3.72
N GLY A 365 -10.16 15.27 3.55
CA GLY A 365 -8.75 15.61 3.39
C GLY A 365 -8.33 15.40 1.95
N GLU A 366 -8.16 16.48 1.21
CA GLU A 366 -7.26 16.44 0.06
C GLU A 366 -5.82 16.42 0.55
N THR A 367 -4.92 15.95 -0.30
CA THR A 367 -3.51 15.82 0.04
C THR A 367 -2.70 15.76 -1.25
N SER A 368 -1.69 16.62 -1.40
CA SER A 368 -0.62 16.48 -2.40
C SER A 368 -1.11 16.50 -3.86
N MET A 369 -1.34 17.68 -4.45
CA MET A 369 -1.42 17.83 -5.91
C MET A 369 -0.01 17.99 -6.50
N SER A 370 0.90 17.09 -6.10
CA SER A 370 2.35 17.26 -6.18
C SER A 370 3.04 16.48 -7.29
N TYR A 371 3.99 17.17 -7.93
CA TYR A 371 5.00 16.69 -8.88
C TYR A 371 4.61 16.62 -10.37
N GLN A 372 5.64 16.67 -11.22
CA GLN A 372 5.72 17.06 -12.66
C GLN A 372 4.89 16.20 -13.62
N GLN A 373 3.59 16.13 -13.34
CA GLN A 373 2.56 15.28 -13.94
C GLN A 373 1.17 15.86 -13.69
N PRO A 374 0.21 15.66 -14.60
CA PRO A 374 -1.00 16.45 -14.57
C PRO A 374 -1.87 16.05 -13.40
N THR A 375 -1.99 16.93 -12.40
CA THR A 375 -3.26 17.14 -11.70
C THR A 375 -4.25 17.68 -12.73
N PRO A 376 -5.14 16.87 -13.34
CA PRO A 376 -5.98 17.37 -14.39
C PRO A 376 -7.20 17.99 -13.71
N MET A 377 -7.14 19.30 -13.46
CA MET A 377 -8.31 20.06 -13.00
C MET A 377 -9.48 19.91 -13.99
N ALA A 378 -9.21 19.57 -15.26
CA ALA A 378 -10.18 19.19 -16.28
C ALA A 378 -10.47 17.66 -16.37
N GLY A 379 -10.17 16.90 -15.31
CA GLY A 379 -10.38 15.44 -15.18
C GLY A 379 -9.42 14.58 -16.03
N HIS A 380 -9.16 13.33 -15.65
CA HIS A 380 -8.44 12.40 -16.54
C HIS A 380 -9.29 12.14 -17.80
N GLN A 381 -8.87 12.69 -18.94
CA GLN A 381 -9.72 12.83 -20.14
C GLN A 381 -9.70 11.59 -21.05
N LYS A 382 -8.82 10.62 -20.82
CA LYS A 382 -8.65 9.45 -21.71
C LYS A 382 -9.62 8.32 -21.34
N LYS A 383 -9.86 7.41 -22.28
CA LYS A 383 -10.86 6.34 -22.15
C LYS A 383 -10.29 4.99 -21.72
N SER A 384 -8.97 4.87 -21.70
CA SER A 384 -8.26 3.63 -21.38
C SER A 384 -8.00 3.56 -19.87
N PRO A 385 -8.27 2.43 -19.18
CA PRO A 385 -8.04 2.33 -17.75
C PRO A 385 -6.59 2.65 -17.33
N PRO A 386 -6.36 3.24 -16.14
CA PRO A 386 -7.34 3.56 -15.11
C PRO A 386 -8.13 4.87 -15.33
N GLU A 387 -7.77 5.69 -16.33
CA GLU A 387 -8.23 7.09 -16.50
C GLU A 387 -9.72 7.38 -16.21
N PRO A 388 -10.71 6.56 -16.65
CA PRO A 388 -12.12 6.84 -16.35
C PRO A 388 -12.48 6.87 -14.85
N ASN A 389 -11.69 6.21 -14.00
CA ASN A 389 -11.86 6.24 -12.55
C ASN A 389 -11.50 7.60 -11.93
N TYR A 390 -10.73 8.42 -12.64
CA TYR A 390 -10.19 9.70 -12.18
C TYR A 390 -10.70 10.86 -13.06
N SER A 391 -11.82 10.66 -13.76
CA SER A 391 -12.34 11.58 -14.77
C SER A 391 -13.08 12.82 -14.21
N GLY A 392 -12.93 13.13 -12.92
CA GLY A 392 -13.62 14.22 -12.24
C GLY A 392 -12.92 15.56 -12.45
N THR A 393 -13.65 16.55 -12.96
CA THR A 393 -13.13 17.92 -13.04
C THR A 393 -13.20 18.62 -11.68
N TRP A 394 -12.43 19.69 -11.49
CA TRP A 394 -12.47 20.54 -10.31
C TRP A 394 -13.87 21.13 -10.05
N GLY A 395 -14.67 21.32 -11.10
CA GLY A 395 -16.07 21.76 -10.98
C GLY A 395 -17.03 20.65 -10.53
N ASP A 396 -16.76 19.40 -10.90
CA ASP A 396 -17.46 18.23 -10.38
C ASP A 396 -17.13 18.04 -8.90
N TYR A 397 -15.85 18.20 -8.55
CA TYR A 397 -15.39 18.15 -7.18
C TYR A 397 -15.93 19.33 -6.33
N ALA A 398 -15.99 20.56 -6.88
CA ALA A 398 -16.68 21.67 -6.24
C ALA A 398 -18.17 21.37 -5.97
N SER A 399 -18.83 20.68 -6.91
CA SER A 399 -20.21 20.22 -6.74
C SER A 399 -20.34 19.12 -5.68
N PHE A 400 -19.38 18.20 -5.61
CA PHE A 400 -19.26 17.19 -4.55
C PHE A 400 -19.12 17.86 -3.18
N VAL A 401 -18.13 18.74 -3.00
CA VAL A 401 -17.88 19.46 -1.73
C VAL A 401 -19.10 20.28 -1.29
N ALA A 402 -19.75 21.01 -2.21
CA ALA A 402 -20.96 21.76 -1.92
C ALA A 402 -22.11 20.86 -1.43
N HIS A 403 -22.27 19.67 -2.04
CA HIS A 403 -23.27 18.69 -1.56
C HIS A 403 -22.87 18.04 -0.24
N MET A 404 -21.59 17.72 -0.02
CA MET A 404 -21.13 17.06 1.20
C MET A 404 -21.17 18.00 2.41
N LYS A 405 -20.82 19.29 2.28
CA LYS A 405 -20.99 20.27 3.37
C LYS A 405 -22.48 20.47 3.70
N ARG A 406 -23.38 20.52 2.71
CA ARG A 406 -24.84 20.54 2.93
C ARG A 406 -25.35 19.26 3.60
N ILE A 407 -24.86 18.08 3.21
CA ILE A 407 -25.22 16.80 3.87
C ILE A 407 -24.74 16.79 5.32
N ALA A 408 -23.54 17.33 5.61
CA ALA A 408 -23.06 17.48 6.98
C ALA A 408 -23.93 18.41 7.82
N GLU A 409 -24.47 19.50 7.24
CA GLU A 409 -25.46 20.36 7.90
C GLU A 409 -26.81 19.63 8.13
N GLU A 410 -27.30 18.88 7.14
CA GLU A 410 -28.53 18.08 7.24
C GLU A 410 -28.44 16.94 8.28
N MET A 411 -27.24 16.36 8.45
CA MET A 411 -26.92 15.36 9.49
C MET A 411 -26.52 15.99 10.84
N ASP A 412 -26.44 17.32 10.92
CA ASP A 412 -25.94 18.11 12.04
C ASP A 412 -24.56 17.68 12.60
N VAL A 413 -23.62 17.38 11.71
CA VAL A 413 -22.19 17.16 12.02
C VAL A 413 -21.32 18.32 11.49
N ASP A 414 -20.07 18.41 11.91
CA ASP A 414 -19.08 19.25 11.22
C ASP A 414 -18.47 18.50 10.02
N LEU A 415 -18.15 19.24 8.96
CA LEU A 415 -17.30 18.78 7.85
C LEU A 415 -16.27 19.86 7.49
N LEU A 416 -15.02 19.62 7.87
CA LEU A 416 -13.90 20.44 7.40
C LEU A 416 -13.38 19.94 6.05
N LEU A 417 -12.90 20.87 5.24
CA LEU A 417 -12.12 20.60 4.03
C LEU A 417 -10.68 21.04 4.25
N VAL A 418 -9.71 20.14 4.08
CA VAL A 418 -8.27 20.45 4.21
C VAL A 418 -7.48 20.03 2.98
N ASP A 419 -6.37 20.72 2.74
CA ASP A 419 -5.36 20.39 1.72
C ASP A 419 -3.92 20.48 2.29
N SER A 420 -3.04 19.61 1.82
CA SER A 420 -1.67 19.46 2.34
C SER A 420 -0.57 20.11 1.49
N GLY A 421 -0.89 21.02 0.57
CA GLY A 421 0.10 21.78 -0.21
C GLY A 421 0.75 20.99 -1.34
N ASP A 422 1.56 21.69 -2.15
CA ASP A 422 1.84 21.41 -3.56
C ASP A 422 0.58 21.45 -4.43
N MET A 423 0.45 22.50 -5.23
CA MET A 423 -0.71 22.77 -6.10
C MET A 423 -0.33 23.05 -7.57
N HIS A 424 0.94 22.85 -7.95
CA HIS A 424 1.47 23.14 -9.28
C HIS A 424 2.71 22.31 -9.63
N ASP A 425 3.37 22.63 -10.75
CA ASP A 425 4.44 21.85 -11.39
C ASP A 425 3.91 20.44 -11.71
N GLY A 426 2.99 20.36 -12.68
CA GLY A 426 2.71 19.10 -13.35
C GLY A 426 1.63 19.09 -14.44
N THR A 427 0.66 20.00 -14.41
CA THR A 427 -0.40 20.07 -15.42
C THR A 427 -0.19 21.25 -16.37
N GLY A 428 -0.54 21.10 -17.65
CA GLY A 428 -0.50 22.22 -18.59
C GLY A 428 -1.37 23.41 -18.14
N LEU A 429 -2.35 23.17 -17.26
CA LEU A 429 -3.21 24.20 -16.65
C LEU A 429 -2.51 25.06 -15.58
N SER A 430 -1.44 24.58 -14.95
CA SER A 430 -0.59 25.35 -14.02
C SER A 430 0.69 25.81 -14.70
N ASP A 431 1.33 24.91 -15.45
CA ASP A 431 2.69 25.02 -15.96
C ASP A 431 2.75 25.62 -17.38
N GLY A 432 1.67 25.48 -18.16
CA GLY A 432 1.56 25.97 -19.53
C GLY A 432 1.33 27.48 -19.66
N PHE A 433 1.65 28.24 -18.61
CA PHE A 433 1.44 29.68 -18.55
C PHE A 433 2.32 30.43 -19.59
N PRO A 434 1.86 31.57 -20.12
CA PRO A 434 2.60 32.30 -21.14
C PRO A 434 3.91 32.89 -20.58
N PRO A 435 4.97 33.01 -21.40
CA PRO A 435 6.26 33.55 -20.96
C PRO A 435 6.15 34.90 -20.24
N GLY A 436 6.66 34.96 -19.01
CA GLY A 436 6.58 36.14 -18.14
C GLY A 436 5.38 36.16 -17.17
N GLY A 437 4.51 35.14 -17.20
CA GLY A 437 3.57 34.87 -16.11
C GLY A 437 4.25 34.32 -14.85
N VAL A 438 3.45 34.05 -13.83
CA VAL A 438 3.88 33.29 -12.63
C VAL A 438 3.17 31.94 -12.64
N ASP A 439 3.92 30.91 -12.27
CA ASP A 439 3.41 29.54 -12.10
C ASP A 439 2.15 29.49 -11.25
N ALA A 440 1.24 28.58 -11.58
CA ALA A 440 -0.01 28.34 -10.85
C ALA A 440 -0.96 29.54 -10.69
N GLN A 441 -0.60 30.76 -11.12
CA GLN A 441 -1.34 31.97 -10.76
C GLN A 441 -2.77 31.97 -11.32
N ASP A 442 -2.92 31.51 -12.57
CA ASP A 442 -4.22 31.37 -13.24
C ASP A 442 -5.02 30.15 -12.74
N SER A 443 -4.38 29.01 -12.42
CA SER A 443 -5.07 27.82 -11.89
C SER A 443 -5.52 28.05 -10.44
N GLY A 444 -4.73 28.78 -9.65
CA GLY A 444 -5.01 29.17 -8.26
C GLY A 444 -6.33 29.94 -8.08
N GLU A 445 -6.84 30.62 -9.10
CA GLU A 445 -8.17 31.26 -9.07
C GLU A 445 -9.32 30.24 -8.98
N PHE A 446 -9.12 28.98 -9.37
CA PHE A 446 -10.09 27.90 -9.16
C PHE A 446 -9.99 27.27 -7.77
N PHE A 447 -8.79 27.17 -7.19
CA PHE A 447 -8.61 26.79 -5.78
C PHE A 447 -9.27 27.82 -4.85
N LYS A 448 -9.11 29.13 -5.12
CA LYS A 448 -9.72 30.23 -4.35
C LYS A 448 -11.25 30.18 -4.27
N GLN A 449 -11.92 29.48 -5.19
CA GLN A 449 -13.37 29.29 -5.18
C GLN A 449 -13.84 28.18 -4.22
N MET A 450 -12.94 27.36 -3.69
CA MET A 450 -13.26 26.22 -2.84
C MET A 450 -13.35 26.60 -1.34
N PRO A 451 -14.29 26.01 -0.58
CA PRO A 451 -14.55 26.34 0.81
C PRO A 451 -13.60 25.60 1.77
N TYR A 452 -12.29 25.70 1.54
CA TYR A 452 -11.25 25.17 2.44
C TYR A 452 -11.34 25.78 3.84
N ASP A 453 -11.05 24.98 4.85
CA ASP A 453 -10.99 25.35 6.26
C ASP A 453 -9.54 25.51 6.76
N VAL A 454 -8.61 24.70 6.22
CA VAL A 454 -7.15 24.79 6.38
C VAL A 454 -6.46 24.36 5.08
N LEU A 455 -5.36 24.99 4.68
CA LEU A 455 -4.44 24.48 3.66
C LEU A 455 -2.99 24.63 4.17
N ALA A 456 -2.07 23.78 3.72
CA ALA A 456 -0.63 23.93 3.94
C ALA A 456 0.12 24.42 2.69
N ILE A 457 1.43 24.66 2.83
CA ILE A 457 2.38 24.92 1.72
C ILE A 457 3.23 23.67 1.47
N GLY A 458 3.54 23.38 0.20
CA GLY A 458 4.43 22.30 -0.22
C GLY A 458 5.85 22.76 -0.57
N ASN A 459 6.60 21.90 -1.25
CA ASN A 459 7.95 22.19 -1.76
C ASN A 459 7.96 22.82 -3.16
N HIS A 460 6.96 22.55 -4.01
CA HIS A 460 6.87 23.11 -5.35
C HIS A 460 6.65 24.63 -5.32
N GLU A 461 5.81 25.12 -4.41
CA GLU A 461 5.64 26.55 -4.10
C GLU A 461 6.95 27.27 -3.69
N LEU A 462 8.04 26.53 -3.44
CA LEU A 462 9.31 27.02 -2.92
C LEU A 462 10.50 26.84 -3.88
N TYR A 463 10.34 26.18 -5.04
CA TYR A 463 11.44 26.06 -6.01
C TYR A 463 11.75 27.37 -6.75
N LYS A 464 10.83 28.33 -6.76
CA LYS A 464 10.94 29.62 -7.47
C LYS A 464 10.40 30.72 -6.53
N TYR A 465 11.20 31.72 -6.18
CA TYR A 465 10.79 32.81 -5.27
C TYR A 465 9.55 33.57 -5.78
N ALA A 466 9.39 33.69 -7.10
CA ALA A 466 8.21 34.30 -7.71
C ALA A 466 6.91 33.57 -7.30
N ASN A 467 6.92 32.23 -7.29
CA ASN A 467 5.80 31.40 -6.86
C ASN A 467 5.53 31.66 -5.37
N THR A 468 6.54 31.54 -4.51
CA THR A 468 6.38 31.79 -3.07
C THR A 468 5.87 33.21 -2.78
N PHE A 469 6.23 34.18 -3.60
CA PHE A 469 5.78 35.56 -3.48
C PHE A 469 4.31 35.75 -3.88
N ASP A 470 3.81 35.09 -4.94
CA ASP A 470 2.36 35.05 -5.22
C ASP A 470 1.61 34.28 -4.12
N MET A 471 2.15 33.14 -3.67
CA MET A 471 1.57 32.36 -2.57
C MET A 471 1.47 33.16 -1.28
N HIS A 472 2.40 34.09 -1.01
CA HIS A 472 2.31 35.04 0.10
C HIS A 472 1.32 36.19 -0.16
N THR A 473 1.44 36.87 -1.31
CA THR A 473 0.79 38.17 -1.54
C THR A 473 -0.61 38.09 -2.14
N ASN A 474 -0.94 36.98 -2.80
CA ASN A 474 -2.17 36.72 -3.53
C ASN A 474 -2.94 35.52 -2.93
N PHE A 475 -2.38 34.30 -2.98
CA PHE A 475 -3.08 33.09 -2.53
C PHE A 475 -3.34 33.07 -1.01
N GLY A 476 -2.28 33.15 -0.20
CA GLY A 476 -2.38 33.21 1.25
C GLY A 476 -3.13 34.45 1.75
N ARG A 477 -3.15 35.54 0.95
CA ARG A 477 -3.95 36.74 1.23
C ARG A 477 -5.45 36.53 1.07
N HIS A 478 -5.89 35.70 0.11
CA HIS A 478 -7.29 35.29 -0.05
C HIS A 478 -7.75 34.36 1.08
N PHE A 479 -6.93 33.37 1.40
CA PHE A 479 -7.24 32.38 2.45
C PHE A 479 -7.05 32.91 3.89
N GLN A 480 -6.28 33.99 4.06
CA GLN A 480 -6.06 34.77 5.29
C GLN A 480 -5.43 33.98 6.45
N ASP A 481 -6.26 33.39 7.31
CA ASP A 481 -5.84 32.59 8.46
C ASP A 481 -5.93 31.08 8.20
N ARG A 482 -6.42 30.68 7.02
CA ARG A 482 -6.59 29.29 6.59
C ARG A 482 -5.36 28.70 5.90
N TYR A 483 -4.57 29.52 5.20
CA TYR A 483 -3.34 29.09 4.55
C TYR A 483 -2.19 29.13 5.55
N LEU A 484 -1.58 27.96 5.83
CA LEU A 484 -0.65 27.76 6.93
C LEU A 484 0.77 27.40 6.48
N SER A 485 1.74 28.02 7.15
CA SER A 485 3.17 27.72 7.03
C SER A 485 3.84 27.90 8.40
N SER A 486 3.81 26.84 9.21
CA SER A 486 4.34 26.81 10.57
C SER A 486 5.85 27.04 10.62
N ASN A 487 6.59 26.45 9.67
CA ASN A 487 8.05 26.47 9.61
C ASN A 487 8.64 27.12 8.34
N VAL A 488 7.82 27.68 7.43
CA VAL A 488 8.31 28.33 6.20
C VAL A 488 8.13 29.84 6.25
N ASN A 489 9.19 30.59 5.94
CA ASN A 489 9.18 32.04 5.78
C ASN A 489 9.61 32.46 4.35
N ILE A 490 9.12 33.62 3.92
CA ILE A 490 9.62 34.41 2.80
C ILE A 490 10.25 35.71 3.31
N THR A 491 11.32 36.17 2.68
CA THR A 491 11.92 37.49 2.95
C THR A 491 11.39 38.49 1.94
N VAL A 492 10.72 39.53 2.44
CA VAL A 492 10.19 40.65 1.64
C VAL A 492 10.79 41.97 2.10
N PHE A 493 10.66 43.03 1.31
CA PHE A 493 11.10 44.37 1.71
C PHE A 493 9.95 45.15 2.34
N ASP A 494 10.21 45.82 3.47
CA ASP A 494 9.27 46.72 4.12
C ASP A 494 9.19 48.10 3.42
N GLU A 495 8.30 48.97 3.90
CA GLU A 495 8.11 50.34 3.37
C GLU A 495 9.38 51.22 3.44
N SER A 496 10.39 50.82 4.23
CA SER A 496 11.70 51.50 4.32
C SER A 496 12.77 50.88 3.39
N GLY A 497 12.42 49.86 2.62
CA GLY A 497 13.34 49.11 1.75
C GLY A 497 14.23 48.11 2.50
N LYS A 498 13.90 47.76 3.74
CA LYS A 498 14.67 46.82 4.57
C LYS A 498 14.11 45.40 4.42
N PRO A 499 14.95 44.36 4.29
CA PRO A 499 14.49 42.97 4.26
C PRO A 499 13.92 42.53 5.63
N VAL A 500 12.78 41.87 5.60
CA VAL A 500 12.06 41.31 6.74
C VAL A 500 11.61 39.88 6.39
N SER A 501 11.96 38.90 7.23
CA SER A 501 11.49 37.52 7.10
C SER A 501 10.11 37.39 7.75
N LEU A 502 9.12 36.95 6.97
CA LEU A 502 7.72 36.76 7.38
C LEU A 502 7.27 35.32 7.04
N PRO A 503 6.42 34.68 7.85
CA PRO A 503 5.72 33.46 7.45
C PRO A 503 4.98 33.65 6.11
N VAL A 504 4.99 32.62 5.24
CA VAL A 504 4.34 32.69 3.91
C VAL A 504 2.81 32.75 4.08
N GLY A 505 2.25 31.78 4.81
CA GLY A 505 0.90 31.80 5.39
C GLY A 505 0.91 32.19 6.86
N LYS A 506 -0.07 31.76 7.66
CA LYS A 506 -0.01 31.88 9.14
C LYS A 506 0.74 30.70 9.74
N ARG A 507 1.41 30.93 10.88
CA ARG A 507 2.12 29.83 11.57
C ARG A 507 1.19 28.79 12.20
N PHE A 508 0.00 29.19 12.59
CA PHE A 508 -1.07 28.33 13.11
C PHE A 508 -2.42 29.03 12.98
N ARG A 509 -3.52 28.27 13.10
CA ARG A 509 -4.90 28.79 13.20
C ARG A 509 -5.53 28.36 14.52
N LYS A 510 -6.34 29.22 15.13
CA LYS A 510 -7.30 28.83 16.18
C LYS A 510 -8.68 29.29 15.78
N PHE A 511 -9.62 28.36 15.68
CA PHE A 511 -10.99 28.63 15.24
C PHE A 511 -11.99 27.72 15.93
N LYS A 512 -13.27 27.95 15.66
CA LYS A 512 -14.36 27.06 16.08
C LYS A 512 -15.14 26.56 14.88
N THR A 513 -15.56 25.30 14.93
CA THR A 513 -16.40 24.67 13.91
C THR A 513 -17.87 25.16 13.99
N ARG A 514 -18.74 24.70 13.07
CA ARG A 514 -20.18 24.99 13.10
C ARG A 514 -20.84 24.45 14.37
N LYS A 515 -20.37 23.32 14.91
CA LYS A 515 -20.81 22.78 16.22
C LYS A 515 -20.11 23.41 17.43
N GLY A 516 -19.18 24.35 17.22
CA GLY A 516 -18.51 25.11 18.27
C GLY A 516 -17.26 24.45 18.88
N LYS A 517 -16.82 23.32 18.31
CA LYS A 517 -15.59 22.61 18.69
C LYS A 517 -14.38 23.52 18.43
N SER A 518 -13.49 23.69 19.42
CA SER A 518 -12.25 24.44 19.23
C SER A 518 -11.20 23.61 18.50
N ILE A 519 -10.61 24.19 17.45
CA ILE A 519 -9.56 23.55 16.66
C ILE A 519 -8.31 24.42 16.75
N THR A 520 -7.16 23.81 17.08
CA THR A 520 -5.84 24.42 16.88
C THR A 520 -5.17 23.70 15.72
N ALA A 521 -4.87 24.42 14.63
CA ALA A 521 -4.33 23.85 13.40
C ALA A 521 -2.93 24.39 13.06
N PHE A 522 -2.10 23.52 12.47
CA PHE A 522 -0.73 23.82 12.02
C PHE A 522 -0.55 23.42 10.55
N GLY A 523 0.47 23.99 9.89
CA GLY A 523 0.81 23.79 8.48
C GLY A 523 2.30 23.48 8.33
N VAL A 524 2.70 22.23 8.50
CA VAL A 524 4.12 21.85 8.67
C VAL A 524 4.68 21.23 7.39
N LEU A 525 5.69 21.87 6.78
CA LEU A 525 6.49 21.29 5.72
C LEU A 525 7.56 20.36 6.33
N TYR A 526 7.97 19.32 5.60
CA TYR A 526 9.14 18.51 5.96
C TYR A 526 10.45 19.33 5.99
N ASP A 527 11.56 18.68 6.36
CA ASP A 527 12.90 19.29 6.42
C ASP A 527 13.49 19.52 4.99
N PHE A 528 12.81 20.36 4.22
CA PHE A 528 13.11 20.71 2.84
C PHE A 528 14.30 21.67 2.75
N THR A 529 15.25 21.39 1.84
CA THR A 529 16.58 22.06 1.79
C THR A 529 16.94 22.65 0.42
N THR A 530 16.03 22.61 -0.56
CA THR A 530 16.27 23.10 -1.93
C THR A 530 15.34 24.24 -2.35
N ASN A 531 14.75 24.92 -1.36
CA ASN A 531 14.02 26.17 -1.55
C ASN A 531 14.87 27.24 -2.26
N ASP A 532 14.23 28.22 -2.90
CA ASP A 532 14.91 29.32 -3.59
C ASP A 532 15.46 30.37 -2.59
N VAL A 533 16.36 31.23 -3.07
CA VAL A 533 16.90 32.35 -2.30
C VAL A 533 15.79 33.26 -1.75
N ASN A 534 16.08 33.95 -0.65
CA ASN A 534 15.13 34.75 0.13
C ASN A 534 13.98 33.97 0.81
N THR A 535 13.79 32.68 0.55
CA THR A 535 12.91 31.81 1.35
C THR A 535 13.72 31.01 2.39
N THR A 536 13.07 30.55 3.46
CA THR A 536 13.72 29.71 4.49
C THR A 536 12.74 28.71 5.08
N VAL A 537 13.12 27.43 5.11
CA VAL A 537 12.45 26.38 5.88
C VAL A 537 13.20 26.15 7.20
N GLN A 538 12.47 26.10 8.31
CA GLN A 538 12.99 25.75 9.64
C GLN A 538 12.78 24.24 9.87
N PRO A 539 13.82 23.48 10.30
CA PRO A 539 13.66 22.06 10.59
C PRO A 539 12.62 21.80 11.68
N VAL A 540 11.88 20.69 11.59
CA VAL A 540 10.78 20.37 12.51
C VAL A 540 11.26 20.22 13.97
N GLU A 541 12.47 19.71 14.19
CA GLU A 541 13.12 19.65 15.52
C GLU A 541 13.37 21.04 16.13
N SER A 542 13.51 22.07 15.30
CA SER A 542 13.63 23.47 15.74
C SER A 542 12.25 24.11 15.94
N LEU A 543 11.29 23.81 15.05
CA LEU A 543 9.90 24.27 15.13
C LEU A 543 9.27 23.96 16.50
N ILE A 544 9.38 22.72 16.98
CA ILE A 544 8.75 22.30 18.25
C ILE A 544 9.33 23.00 19.49
N ARG A 545 10.54 23.60 19.36
CA ARG A 545 11.23 24.35 20.43
C ARG A 545 10.91 25.85 20.41
N GLU A 546 10.24 26.34 19.37
CA GLU A 546 9.85 27.74 19.26
C GLU A 546 8.89 28.15 20.37
N LYS A 547 9.14 29.32 20.97
CA LYS A 547 8.25 29.84 22.02
C LYS A 547 6.81 30.00 21.50
N TRP A 548 6.63 30.50 20.28
CA TRP A 548 5.29 30.74 19.74
C TRP A 548 4.51 29.42 19.53
N PHE A 549 5.19 28.31 19.23
CA PHE A 549 4.58 26.99 19.08
C PHE A 549 4.13 26.46 20.44
N LEU A 550 5.04 26.50 21.43
CA LEU A 550 4.78 26.11 22.81
C LEU A 550 3.67 26.96 23.47
N ASP A 551 3.63 28.26 23.19
CA ASP A 551 2.54 29.16 23.61
C ASP A 551 1.22 28.81 22.90
N ALA A 552 1.24 28.50 21.59
CA ALA A 552 0.05 28.13 20.82
C ALA A 552 -0.61 26.84 21.35
N ILE A 553 0.19 25.81 21.67
CA ILE A 553 -0.30 24.54 22.25
C ILE A 553 -0.55 24.61 23.78
N THR A 554 -0.43 25.77 24.44
CA THR A 554 -0.67 25.86 25.90
C THR A 554 -2.16 25.82 26.27
N GLU A 555 -3.05 26.21 25.36
CA GLU A 555 -4.51 26.09 25.51
C GLU A 555 -4.98 24.80 24.82
N GLU A 556 -5.73 23.96 25.55
CA GLU A 556 -6.27 22.71 25.01
C GLU A 556 -7.47 22.98 24.06
N PRO A 557 -7.40 22.56 22.78
CA PRO A 557 -8.54 22.55 21.87
C PRO A 557 -9.40 21.28 22.07
N ASP A 558 -10.58 21.22 21.46
CA ASP A 558 -11.27 19.94 21.29
C ASP A 558 -10.52 18.99 20.35
N VAL A 559 -9.73 19.52 19.40
CA VAL A 559 -8.94 18.76 18.40
C VAL A 559 -7.69 19.56 17.99
N PHE A 560 -6.53 18.89 17.88
CA PHE A 560 -5.38 19.37 17.12
C PHE A 560 -5.44 18.87 15.67
N LEU A 561 -5.30 19.79 14.72
CA LEU A 561 -5.40 19.51 13.28
C LEU A 561 -4.06 19.81 12.61
N LEU A 562 -3.25 18.78 12.40
CA LEU A 562 -1.93 18.88 11.80
C LEU A 562 -2.05 18.64 10.30
N VAL A 563 -1.91 19.71 9.51
CA VAL A 563 -1.90 19.62 8.05
C VAL A 563 -0.48 19.93 7.58
N GLY A 564 0.00 19.29 6.53
CA GLY A 564 1.37 19.55 6.11
C GLY A 564 1.86 18.71 4.94
N HIS A 565 2.74 19.30 4.14
CA HIS A 565 3.40 18.59 3.08
C HIS A 565 4.56 17.75 3.65
N MET A 566 4.24 16.61 4.26
CA MET A 566 5.18 15.68 4.85
C MET A 566 4.57 14.28 4.96
N THR A 567 5.36 13.24 4.61
CA THR A 567 4.95 11.83 4.65
C THR A 567 4.40 11.47 6.03
N ILE A 568 3.26 10.75 6.12
CA ILE A 568 2.63 10.47 7.43
C ILE A 568 3.49 9.59 8.36
N SER A 569 4.38 8.78 7.77
CA SER A 569 5.38 7.95 8.44
C SER A 569 6.66 8.71 8.85
N SER A 570 6.76 10.01 8.56
CA SER A 570 7.94 10.83 8.85
C SER A 570 8.18 11.01 10.36
N TYR A 571 9.45 10.92 10.76
CA TYR A 571 9.92 11.31 12.10
C TYR A 571 9.50 12.74 12.49
N GLY A 572 9.33 13.64 11.51
CA GLY A 572 8.81 14.99 11.74
C GLY A 572 7.40 15.03 12.31
N TRP A 573 6.50 14.12 11.91
CA TRP A 573 5.18 14.03 12.55
C TRP A 573 5.27 13.46 13.96
N GLY A 574 6.14 12.47 14.19
CA GLY A 574 6.45 11.97 15.54
C GLY A 574 6.86 13.09 16.49
N LEU A 575 7.83 13.92 16.10
CA LEU A 575 8.29 15.07 16.88
C LEU A 575 7.16 16.05 17.26
N VAL A 576 6.26 16.37 16.32
CA VAL A 576 5.12 17.28 16.57
C VAL A 576 4.05 16.61 17.44
N PHE A 577 3.74 15.34 17.17
CA PHE A 577 2.80 14.51 17.92
C PHE A 577 3.24 14.36 19.39
N ASP A 578 4.49 13.94 19.62
CA ASP A 578 5.06 13.75 20.96
C ASP A 578 5.06 15.06 21.76
N THR A 579 5.47 16.17 21.16
CA THR A 579 5.49 17.49 21.82
C THR A 579 4.09 17.97 22.22
N ILE A 580 3.06 17.61 21.45
CA ILE A 580 1.66 17.86 21.83
C ILE A 580 1.24 16.89 22.95
N ARG A 581 1.53 15.59 22.80
CA ARG A 581 1.17 14.53 23.77
C ARG A 581 1.77 14.72 25.16
N GLU A 582 2.99 15.23 25.27
CA GLU A 582 3.63 15.61 26.55
C GLU A 582 2.78 16.58 27.38
N ARG A 583 1.99 17.44 26.71
CA ARG A 583 1.09 18.41 27.36
C ARG A 583 -0.36 17.96 27.39
N HIS A 584 -0.77 17.21 26.37
CA HIS A 584 -2.15 16.89 26.01
C HIS A 584 -2.31 15.39 25.74
N PRO A 585 -2.32 14.54 26.79
CA PRO A 585 -2.28 13.09 26.63
C PRO A 585 -3.54 12.50 25.98
N THR A 586 -4.68 13.18 26.09
CA THR A 586 -6.00 12.69 25.64
C THR A 586 -6.68 13.60 24.61
N THR A 587 -6.07 14.72 24.21
CA THR A 587 -6.68 15.58 23.19
C THR A 587 -6.55 14.94 21.80
N PRO A 588 -7.63 14.81 21.00
CA PRO A 588 -7.56 14.20 19.67
C PRO A 588 -6.56 14.90 18.75
N ILE A 589 -5.76 14.14 18.00
CA ILE A 589 -4.81 14.67 16.99
C ILE A 589 -5.13 14.05 15.63
N LEU A 590 -5.40 14.88 14.62
CA LEU A 590 -5.66 14.45 13.25
C LEU A 590 -4.53 14.95 12.35
N ILE A 591 -3.96 14.09 11.52
CA ILE A 591 -2.81 14.41 10.67
C ILE A 591 -3.15 14.20 9.18
N PHE A 592 -2.82 15.16 8.33
CA PHE A 592 -3.03 15.10 6.88
C PHE A 592 -1.71 15.41 6.17
N GLY A 593 -1.04 14.37 5.66
CA GLY A 593 0.36 14.40 5.23
C GLY A 593 0.59 13.86 3.82
N GLY A 594 1.28 14.63 2.97
CA GLY A 594 1.50 14.31 1.55
C GLY A 594 2.88 13.78 1.17
N HIS A 595 3.44 14.35 0.09
CA HIS A 595 4.79 14.14 -0.45
C HIS A 595 5.11 12.79 -1.12
N LEU A 596 4.59 11.65 -0.65
CA LEU A 596 4.91 10.33 -1.25
C LEU A 596 4.00 9.88 -2.41
N HIS A 597 2.95 10.64 -2.73
CA HIS A 597 2.00 10.34 -3.82
C HIS A 597 1.16 9.06 -3.64
N ILE A 598 1.17 8.46 -2.45
CA ILE A 598 0.47 7.20 -2.13
C ILE A 598 -0.81 7.43 -1.33
N ARG A 599 -1.74 6.46 -1.40
CA ARG A 599 -2.81 6.29 -0.41
C ARG A 599 -2.20 5.58 0.80
N ASP A 600 -2.23 6.20 1.99
CA ASP A 600 -1.66 5.63 3.22
C ASP A 600 -2.38 6.15 4.48
N CYS A 601 -2.36 5.38 5.56
CA CYS A 601 -2.94 5.73 6.85
C CYS A 601 -2.15 5.11 8.02
N LEU A 602 -1.94 5.91 9.07
CA LEU A 602 -1.18 5.53 10.27
C LEU A 602 -1.84 6.10 11.54
N GLN A 603 -2.05 5.25 12.55
CA GLN A 603 -2.43 5.68 13.91
C GLN A 603 -1.19 5.68 14.80
N PHE A 604 -0.93 6.80 15.49
CA PHE A 604 0.13 6.88 16.50
C PHE A 604 -0.36 6.39 17.87
N ASP A 605 -1.67 6.56 18.16
CA ASP A 605 -2.36 6.01 19.32
C ASP A 605 -3.87 5.87 19.08
N GLU A 606 -4.60 5.32 20.07
CA GLU A 606 -6.06 5.15 20.03
C GLU A 606 -6.88 6.46 19.94
N ARG A 607 -6.21 7.63 19.93
CA ARG A 607 -6.84 8.96 19.85
C ARG A 607 -6.21 9.83 18.76
N SER A 608 -5.60 9.21 17.75
CA SER A 608 -5.05 9.89 16.58
C SER A 608 -5.14 9.06 15.30
N MET A 609 -5.21 9.76 14.17
CA MET A 609 -5.13 9.15 12.84
C MET A 609 -4.44 10.12 11.88
N SER A 610 -3.59 9.55 11.03
CA SER A 610 -2.87 10.22 9.95
C SER A 610 -3.37 9.68 8.61
N LEU A 611 -3.55 10.55 7.62
CA LEU A 611 -4.00 10.18 6.28
C LEU A 611 -3.13 10.84 5.20
N ALA A 612 -2.75 10.05 4.19
CA ALA A 612 -2.18 10.50 2.92
C ALA A 612 -3.11 10.07 1.78
N SER A 613 -3.42 11.00 0.87
CA SER A 613 -4.56 10.85 -0.04
C SER A 613 -4.17 10.76 -1.51
N GLY A 614 -3.07 10.09 -1.84
CA GLY A 614 -2.65 9.86 -3.23
C GLY A 614 -2.00 11.09 -3.88
N ARG A 615 -2.44 11.39 -5.10
CA ARG A 615 -1.86 12.40 -6.01
C ARG A 615 -2.86 12.85 -7.09
N TYR A 616 -2.47 13.85 -7.88
CA TYR A 616 -3.00 14.19 -9.21
C TYR A 616 -4.52 14.30 -9.39
N MET A 617 -5.31 14.56 -8.33
CA MET A 617 -6.77 14.43 -8.43
C MET A 617 -7.21 13.03 -8.94
N GLU A 618 -6.44 11.98 -8.62
CA GLU A 618 -6.84 10.58 -8.75
C GLU A 618 -7.67 10.14 -7.52
N THR A 619 -7.52 10.83 -6.39
CA THR A 619 -8.03 10.43 -5.07
C THR A 619 -8.52 11.62 -4.25
N ILE A 620 -9.66 11.48 -3.57
CA ILE A 620 -10.09 12.37 -2.47
C ILE A 620 -10.03 11.58 -1.15
N GLY A 621 -9.29 12.07 -0.16
CA GLY A 621 -9.19 11.44 1.15
C GLY A 621 -10.35 11.79 2.07
N TRP A 622 -10.80 10.82 2.86
CA TRP A 622 -11.89 10.98 3.81
C TRP A 622 -11.52 10.38 5.16
N MET A 623 -11.74 11.13 6.24
CA MET A 623 -11.53 10.71 7.63
C MET A 623 -12.77 11.06 8.45
N SER A 624 -13.21 10.17 9.34
CA SER A 624 -14.28 10.45 10.30
C SER A 624 -13.95 9.89 11.67
N VAL A 625 -14.44 10.57 12.72
CA VAL A 625 -14.07 10.28 14.11
C VAL A 625 -15.26 10.47 15.05
N ASP A 626 -15.49 9.46 15.89
CA ASP A 626 -16.55 9.45 16.88
C ASP A 626 -16.01 9.91 18.23
N PHE A 627 -16.16 11.21 18.52
CA PHE A 627 -15.74 11.77 19.80
C PHE A 627 -16.54 11.23 20.97
N ASP A 628 -15.84 10.66 21.95
CA ASP A 628 -16.41 10.06 23.15
C ASP A 628 -16.93 11.12 24.14
N GLU A 629 -18.02 10.81 24.85
CA GLU A 629 -18.61 11.76 25.82
C GLU A 629 -17.76 11.94 27.09
N ALA A 630 -16.81 11.02 27.33
CA ALA A 630 -15.89 11.05 28.47
C ALA A 630 -14.56 11.78 28.16
N GLY A 631 -14.31 12.16 26.91
CA GLY A 631 -13.09 12.84 26.44
C GLY A 631 -11.77 12.07 26.67
N THR A 632 -11.81 10.77 26.97
CA THR A 632 -10.69 10.01 27.55
C THR A 632 -10.57 8.55 27.10
N GLY A 633 -11.57 7.96 26.45
CA GLY A 633 -11.49 6.58 25.93
C GLY A 633 -10.76 6.45 24.58
N PRO A 634 -10.65 5.25 23.99
CA PRO A 634 -10.29 5.12 22.58
C PRO A 634 -11.34 5.83 21.69
N LEU A 635 -10.89 6.40 20.57
CA LEU A 635 -11.76 6.99 19.55
C LEU A 635 -12.00 6.01 18.41
N ASN A 636 -13.24 5.90 17.94
CA ASN A 636 -13.53 5.16 16.72
C ASN A 636 -13.24 6.04 15.50
N PHE A 637 -12.24 5.64 14.71
CA PHE A 637 -11.87 6.30 13.45
C PHE A 637 -12.28 5.46 12.24
N SER A 638 -12.60 6.13 11.13
CA SER A 638 -12.78 5.47 9.84
C SER A 638 -12.22 6.34 8.70
N ARG A 639 -11.45 5.73 7.80
CA ARG A 639 -10.84 6.36 6.63
C ARG A 639 -11.30 5.75 5.32
N ARG A 640 -11.40 6.55 4.26
CA ARG A 640 -11.62 6.12 2.88
C ARG A 640 -10.76 6.92 1.90
N TYR A 641 -10.38 6.26 0.80
CA TYR A 641 -9.82 6.89 -0.40
C TYR A 641 -10.89 6.80 -1.49
N LEU A 642 -11.39 7.95 -1.94
CA LEU A 642 -12.46 8.03 -2.94
C LEU A 642 -11.85 8.23 -4.33
N ASP A 643 -12.17 7.35 -5.28
CA ASP A 643 -11.81 7.54 -6.68
C ASP A 643 -12.41 8.85 -7.22
N ALA A 644 -11.58 9.72 -7.80
CA ALA A 644 -11.93 11.09 -8.14
C ALA A 644 -12.68 11.19 -9.49
N ASN A 645 -13.92 10.68 -9.53
CA ASN A 645 -14.79 10.78 -10.71
C ASN A 645 -16.24 11.12 -10.35
N PRO A 646 -17.05 11.62 -11.32
CA PRO A 646 -18.43 12.00 -11.05
C PRO A 646 -19.34 10.85 -10.61
N THR A 647 -19.04 9.59 -10.94
CA THR A 647 -19.83 8.42 -10.49
C THR A 647 -19.65 8.19 -9.00
N THR A 648 -18.41 8.18 -8.52
CA THR A 648 -18.07 8.13 -7.09
C THR A 648 -18.66 9.33 -6.35
N TYR A 649 -18.52 10.55 -6.89
CA TYR A 649 -19.09 11.75 -6.27
C TYR A 649 -20.63 11.71 -6.17
N LYS A 650 -21.33 11.26 -7.21
CA LYS A 650 -22.79 11.06 -7.22
C LYS A 650 -23.23 10.00 -6.22
N TYR A 651 -22.49 8.90 -6.12
CA TYR A 651 -22.77 7.80 -5.18
C TYR A 651 -22.74 8.28 -3.73
N HIS A 652 -21.65 8.89 -3.27
CA HIS A 652 -21.51 9.36 -1.89
C HIS A 652 -22.42 10.54 -1.53
N THR A 653 -22.78 11.39 -2.51
CA THR A 653 -23.74 12.49 -2.30
C THR A 653 -25.21 12.09 -2.45
N GLY A 654 -25.49 10.86 -2.90
CA GLY A 654 -26.85 10.37 -3.17
C GLY A 654 -27.57 11.16 -4.28
N LYS A 655 -26.84 11.63 -5.31
CA LYS A 655 -27.37 12.48 -6.38
C LYS A 655 -27.51 11.75 -7.71
N SER A 656 -28.47 12.20 -8.52
CA SER A 656 -28.57 11.87 -9.95
C SER A 656 -27.77 12.87 -10.78
N ASP A 657 -27.51 12.54 -12.04
CA ASP A 657 -26.89 13.46 -13.01
C ASP A 657 -27.64 14.81 -13.09
N ASP A 658 -28.97 14.81 -13.09
CA ASP A 658 -29.79 16.04 -13.12
C ASP A 658 -29.66 16.92 -11.87
N THR A 659 -29.12 16.39 -10.77
CA THR A 659 -29.13 17.04 -9.45
C THR A 659 -27.75 17.17 -8.80
N PHE A 660 -26.71 16.63 -9.42
CA PHE A 660 -25.33 16.69 -8.94
C PHE A 660 -24.63 17.98 -9.34
N PHE A 661 -24.52 18.28 -10.63
CA PHE A 661 -23.70 19.39 -11.15
C PHE A 661 -24.28 20.76 -10.75
N THR A 662 -23.56 21.46 -9.85
CA THR A 662 -23.95 22.80 -9.37
C THR A 662 -23.58 23.88 -10.38
N GLU A 663 -24.26 25.04 -10.34
CA GLU A 663 -23.90 26.19 -11.21
C GLU A 663 -22.48 26.70 -10.94
N GLN A 664 -22.01 26.66 -9.68
CA GLN A 664 -20.62 26.97 -9.35
C GLN A 664 -19.65 25.98 -9.99
N GLY A 665 -19.96 24.67 -9.90
CA GLY A 665 -19.17 23.62 -10.53
C GLY A 665 -19.05 23.79 -12.05
N LYS A 666 -20.19 23.99 -12.73
CA LYS A 666 -20.22 24.24 -14.19
C LYS A 666 -19.36 25.44 -14.56
N ASN A 667 -19.48 26.56 -13.85
CA ASN A 667 -18.67 27.76 -14.10
C ASN A 667 -17.16 27.53 -13.90
N ILE A 668 -16.77 26.67 -12.94
CA ILE A 668 -15.38 26.25 -12.75
C ILE A 668 -14.90 25.42 -13.95
N THR A 669 -15.65 24.39 -14.36
CA THR A 669 -15.30 23.53 -15.50
C THR A 669 -15.24 24.32 -16.83
N ASP A 670 -16.22 25.20 -17.08
CA ASP A 670 -16.22 26.11 -18.24
C ASP A 670 -15.04 27.10 -18.20
N GLY A 671 -14.64 27.57 -17.01
CA GLY A 671 -13.47 28.41 -16.82
C GLY A 671 -12.16 27.69 -17.10
N LEU A 672 -12.04 26.42 -16.69
CA LEU A 672 -10.89 25.57 -17.01
C LEU A 672 -10.80 25.30 -18.51
N HIS A 673 -11.90 24.99 -19.18
CA HIS A 673 -11.95 24.87 -20.65
C HIS A 673 -11.71 26.19 -21.41
N GLN A 674 -11.74 27.34 -20.74
CA GLN A 674 -11.26 28.62 -21.29
C GLN A 674 -9.76 28.79 -21.04
N LEU A 675 -9.23 28.32 -19.91
CA LEU A 675 -7.79 28.31 -19.62
C LEU A 675 -7.02 27.37 -20.55
N GLU A 676 -7.50 26.15 -20.77
CA GLU A 676 -6.94 25.19 -21.74
C GLU A 676 -6.75 25.81 -23.14
N LYS A 677 -7.74 26.60 -23.57
CA LYS A 677 -7.71 27.30 -24.88
C LYS A 677 -6.82 28.54 -24.86
N ARG A 678 -6.74 29.26 -23.74
CA ARG A 678 -5.86 30.43 -23.56
C ARG A 678 -4.38 30.04 -23.55
N PHE A 679 -4.05 28.86 -23.04
CA PHE A 679 -2.69 28.30 -23.02
C PHE A 679 -2.39 27.38 -24.23
N ASP A 680 -3.34 27.25 -25.17
CA ASP A 680 -3.24 26.43 -26.39
C ASP A 680 -3.00 24.92 -26.12
N LEU A 681 -3.40 24.45 -24.93
CA LEU A 681 -3.20 23.06 -24.47
C LEU A 681 -3.96 22.03 -25.32
N THR A 682 -5.07 22.47 -25.93
CA THR A 682 -5.93 21.67 -26.80
C THR A 682 -5.38 21.52 -28.23
N TYR A 683 -4.25 22.14 -28.57
CA TYR A 683 -3.58 21.90 -29.85
C TYR A 683 -3.22 20.42 -30.01
N GLN A 684 -3.65 19.79 -31.10
CA GLN A 684 -3.45 18.37 -31.37
C GLN A 684 -2.31 18.15 -32.37
N TYR A 685 -1.34 17.30 -32.01
CA TYR A 685 -0.21 16.92 -32.87
C TYR A 685 -0.52 15.72 -33.78
N GLY A 686 -1.34 14.79 -33.30
CA GLY A 686 -1.71 13.55 -34.02
C GLY A 686 -2.67 12.66 -33.20
N VAL A 687 -2.82 11.40 -33.60
CA VAL A 687 -3.66 10.38 -32.94
C VAL A 687 -2.84 9.13 -32.63
N SER A 688 -2.51 8.91 -31.35
CA SER A 688 -1.84 7.69 -30.92
C SER A 688 -2.70 6.44 -31.24
N PRO A 689 -2.15 5.42 -31.93
CA PRO A 689 -2.92 4.26 -32.40
C PRO A 689 -3.30 3.28 -31.27
N ARG A 690 -2.60 3.32 -30.14
CA ARG A 690 -2.77 2.47 -28.96
C ARG A 690 -2.31 3.18 -27.69
N ASP A 691 -2.54 2.55 -26.55
CA ASP A 691 -1.89 2.95 -25.31
C ASP A 691 -0.41 2.52 -25.36
N PHE A 692 0.45 3.35 -24.79
CA PHE A 692 1.87 3.10 -24.55
C PHE A 692 2.18 3.47 -23.11
N THR A 693 2.71 2.53 -22.33
CA THR A 693 2.80 2.68 -20.87
C THR A 693 4.25 2.68 -20.36
N MET A 694 4.54 3.40 -19.29
CA MET A 694 5.87 3.45 -18.70
C MET A 694 6.21 2.16 -17.96
N THR A 695 5.31 1.69 -17.10
CA THR A 695 5.54 0.56 -16.19
C THR A 695 4.53 -0.57 -16.33
N ARG A 696 3.42 -0.38 -17.05
CA ARG A 696 2.32 -1.35 -17.16
C ARG A 696 2.54 -2.41 -18.25
N ASP A 697 3.50 -2.15 -19.14
CA ASP A 697 4.06 -3.07 -20.13
C ASP A 697 5.54 -3.34 -19.81
N GLN A 698 6.00 -4.58 -20.00
CA GLN A 698 7.41 -4.93 -19.81
C GLN A 698 8.32 -4.14 -20.77
N TYR A 699 9.46 -3.66 -20.28
CA TYR A 699 10.52 -3.11 -21.14
C TYR A 699 11.58 -4.18 -21.48
N PRO A 700 12.05 -4.28 -22.74
CA PRO A 700 11.54 -3.60 -23.93
C PRO A 700 10.32 -4.32 -24.53
N SER A 701 9.32 -3.57 -25.01
CA SER A 701 8.17 -4.14 -25.73
C SER A 701 7.46 -3.10 -26.60
N LYS A 702 6.53 -3.57 -27.44
CA LYS A 702 5.70 -2.70 -28.29
C LYS A 702 4.64 -1.90 -27.52
N GLY A 703 4.35 -2.25 -26.27
CA GLY A 703 3.46 -1.48 -25.39
C GLY A 703 4.22 -0.49 -24.50
N SER A 704 5.52 -0.69 -24.27
CA SER A 704 6.29 0.22 -23.43
C SER A 704 6.52 1.58 -24.13
N LEU A 705 6.10 2.66 -23.47
CA LEU A 705 6.45 4.03 -23.87
C LEU A 705 7.97 4.23 -23.89
N LEU A 706 8.71 3.60 -22.97
CA LEU A 706 10.17 3.71 -22.93
C LEU A 706 10.82 3.15 -24.20
N SER A 707 10.32 2.02 -24.72
CA SER A 707 10.74 1.49 -26.03
C SER A 707 10.33 2.43 -27.16
N LEU A 708 9.09 2.95 -27.18
CA LEU A 708 8.66 3.92 -28.19
C LEU A 708 9.56 5.16 -28.22
N THR A 709 9.84 5.75 -27.05
CA THR A 709 10.59 7.00 -26.93
C THR A 709 12.04 6.82 -27.36
N ALA A 710 12.70 5.75 -26.91
CA ALA A 710 14.11 5.51 -27.19
C ALA A 710 14.38 4.94 -28.60
N GLU A 711 13.48 4.10 -29.13
CA GLU A 711 13.68 3.44 -30.44
C GLU A 711 13.09 4.22 -31.63
N GLU A 712 12.09 5.08 -31.42
CA GLU A 712 11.36 5.75 -32.52
C GLU A 712 11.19 7.27 -32.35
N VAL A 713 10.69 7.76 -31.21
CA VAL A 713 10.31 9.19 -31.04
C VAL A 713 11.54 10.11 -31.09
N VAL A 714 12.47 9.94 -30.14
CA VAL A 714 13.64 10.81 -30.05
C VAL A 714 14.52 10.65 -31.30
N PRO A 715 14.85 9.41 -31.76
CA PRO A 715 15.62 9.23 -32.99
C PRO A 715 15.02 9.92 -34.22
N LEU A 716 13.69 9.91 -34.40
CA LEU A 716 13.05 10.63 -35.49
C LEU A 716 13.16 12.14 -35.29
N ALA A 717 12.73 12.66 -34.14
CA ALA A 717 12.66 14.10 -33.89
C ALA A 717 14.02 14.80 -34.06
N ILE A 718 15.09 14.26 -33.47
CA ILE A 718 16.44 14.85 -33.59
C ILE A 718 17.03 14.71 -35.00
N SER A 719 16.58 13.72 -35.78
CA SER A 719 17.07 13.50 -37.15
C SER A 719 16.52 14.51 -38.19
N LEU A 720 15.44 15.21 -37.87
CA LEU A 720 14.80 16.19 -38.75
C LEU A 720 15.51 17.56 -38.73
N ASP A 721 16.22 17.87 -37.64
CA ASP A 721 16.91 19.14 -37.40
C ASP A 721 18.45 19.02 -37.54
N THR A 722 19.02 17.85 -37.26
CA THR A 722 20.49 17.68 -37.32
C THR A 722 21.04 17.58 -38.75
N SER A 723 22.24 18.15 -38.97
CA SER A 723 23.00 17.98 -40.22
C SER A 723 23.73 16.63 -40.32
N ARG A 724 23.67 15.79 -39.26
CA ARG A 724 24.45 14.56 -39.11
C ARG A 724 23.75 13.27 -39.55
N THR A 725 22.65 13.37 -40.31
CA THR A 725 21.76 12.26 -40.72
C THR A 725 22.42 11.05 -41.39
N ASN A 726 23.64 11.17 -41.91
CA ASN A 726 24.40 10.08 -42.53
C ASN A 726 25.38 9.36 -41.57
N ILE A 727 25.40 9.74 -40.29
CA ILE A 727 26.32 9.18 -39.28
C ILE A 727 25.51 8.29 -38.32
N PRO A 728 25.89 7.01 -38.12
CA PRO A 728 25.22 6.13 -37.18
C PRO A 728 25.43 6.62 -35.75
N PHE A 729 24.38 6.60 -34.94
CA PHE A 729 24.45 6.99 -33.53
C PHE A 729 23.86 5.93 -32.60
N ILE A 730 24.27 5.98 -31.33
CA ILE A 730 23.59 5.31 -30.22
C ILE A 730 23.06 6.42 -29.31
N LEU A 731 21.74 6.51 -29.18
CA LEU A 731 21.09 7.38 -28.21
C LEU A 731 21.01 6.67 -26.86
N ILE A 732 21.31 7.37 -25.76
CA ILE A 732 20.98 6.95 -24.40
C ILE A 732 20.15 8.07 -23.75
N ILE A 733 19.03 7.72 -23.12
CA ILE A 733 18.18 8.65 -22.32
C ILE A 733 17.85 8.01 -20.97
N SER A 734 17.55 8.82 -19.96
CA SER A 734 17.04 8.30 -18.68
C SER A 734 15.57 7.89 -18.83
N SER A 735 15.17 6.78 -18.22
CA SER A 735 13.74 6.37 -18.21
C SER A 735 12.85 7.39 -17.50
N GLY A 736 13.37 8.06 -16.46
CA GLY A 736 12.70 9.13 -15.73
C GLY A 736 12.51 10.45 -16.50
N SER A 737 13.04 10.56 -17.73
CA SER A 737 12.68 11.66 -18.64
C SER A 737 11.24 11.56 -19.13
N GLN A 738 10.68 10.35 -19.16
CA GLN A 738 9.25 10.12 -19.38
C GLN A 738 8.56 10.07 -18.03
N ARG A 739 7.34 10.61 -17.96
CA ARG A 739 6.64 10.88 -16.70
C ARG A 739 5.18 10.40 -16.65
N PHE A 740 4.49 10.28 -17.80
CA PHE A 740 3.16 9.66 -17.91
C PHE A 740 3.09 8.60 -19.02
N ASP A 741 2.00 7.84 -19.03
CA ASP A 741 1.60 6.99 -20.14
C ASP A 741 1.02 7.81 -21.31
N ILE A 742 1.27 7.37 -22.55
CA ILE A 742 0.64 7.93 -23.76
C ILE A 742 -0.54 7.05 -24.17
N PHE A 743 -1.74 7.50 -23.82
CA PHE A 743 -2.97 6.78 -24.11
C PHE A 743 -3.43 6.89 -25.57
N LYS A 744 -4.24 5.92 -26.01
CA LYS A 744 -4.85 5.86 -27.33
C LYS A 744 -5.79 7.06 -27.59
N GLY A 745 -5.67 7.65 -28.77
CA GLY A 745 -6.50 8.79 -29.20
C GLY A 745 -5.67 10.06 -29.43
N PRO A 746 -6.29 11.26 -29.39
CA PRO A 746 -5.59 12.52 -29.60
C PRO A 746 -4.39 12.69 -28.66
N LEU A 747 -3.22 13.01 -29.26
CA LEU A 747 -2.08 13.56 -28.56
C LEU A 747 -2.12 15.08 -28.69
N THR A 748 -2.23 15.78 -27.57
CA THR A 748 -2.31 17.24 -27.48
C THR A 748 -1.05 17.86 -26.87
N LYS A 749 -0.97 19.20 -26.88
CA LYS A 749 0.03 19.96 -26.13
C LYS A 749 -0.04 19.68 -24.62
N ASN A 750 -1.22 19.45 -24.06
CA ASN A 750 -1.32 18.98 -22.67
C ASN A 750 -0.66 17.60 -22.50
N ASP A 751 -0.92 16.65 -23.40
CA ASP A 751 -0.38 15.28 -23.31
C ASP A 751 1.13 15.21 -23.53
N GLN A 752 1.68 16.08 -24.38
CA GLN A 752 3.12 16.21 -24.58
C GLN A 752 3.81 16.73 -23.31
N LEU A 753 3.37 17.88 -22.79
CA LEU A 753 3.92 18.49 -21.57
C LEU A 753 3.72 17.59 -20.35
N THR A 754 2.63 16.83 -20.33
CA THR A 754 2.39 15.71 -19.42
C THR A 754 3.49 14.65 -19.55
N ALA A 755 3.59 13.93 -20.68
CA ALA A 755 4.42 12.73 -20.72
C ALA A 755 5.93 13.00 -20.73
N SER A 756 6.36 14.19 -21.18
CA SER A 756 7.77 14.62 -21.19
C SER A 756 7.83 16.12 -20.88
N PRO A 757 7.89 16.54 -19.60
CA PRO A 757 7.87 17.96 -19.22
C PRO A 757 9.21 18.68 -19.40
N PHE A 758 10.33 17.95 -19.37
CA PHE A 758 11.68 18.51 -19.27
C PHE A 758 12.15 19.23 -20.54
N VAL A 759 12.88 20.33 -20.36
CA VAL A 759 13.49 21.13 -21.44
C VAL A 759 14.98 20.81 -21.64
N ASN A 760 15.35 19.54 -21.50
CA ASN A 760 16.75 19.11 -21.61
C ASN A 760 17.22 19.15 -23.08
N ARG A 761 18.53 19.25 -23.28
CA ARG A 761 19.15 19.35 -24.62
C ARG A 761 19.80 18.04 -25.01
N TYR A 762 19.65 17.64 -26.28
CA TYR A 762 20.37 16.50 -26.83
C TYR A 762 21.77 16.91 -27.28
N ILE A 763 22.77 16.35 -26.61
CA ILE A 763 24.19 16.58 -26.86
C ILE A 763 24.88 15.25 -27.19
N TYR A 764 26.10 15.30 -27.73
CA TYR A 764 26.78 14.09 -28.20
C TYR A 764 28.30 14.18 -28.11
N ILE A 765 28.92 13.00 -28.12
CA ILE A 765 30.36 12.82 -28.34
C ILE A 765 30.55 12.24 -29.75
N PRO A 766 31.34 12.88 -30.63
CA PRO A 766 31.59 12.41 -31.99
C PRO A 766 32.58 11.25 -32.03
N ASP A 767 32.43 10.39 -33.05
CA ASP A 767 33.45 9.40 -33.47
C ASP A 767 33.90 8.44 -32.34
N VAL A 768 32.94 7.96 -31.53
CA VAL A 768 33.19 7.01 -30.45
C VAL A 768 33.31 5.58 -31.02
N PRO A 769 34.37 4.81 -30.70
CA PRO A 769 34.50 3.42 -31.16
C PRO A 769 33.29 2.57 -30.76
N TYR A 770 32.68 1.87 -31.72
CA TYR A 770 31.43 1.14 -31.55
C TYR A 770 31.47 0.15 -30.36
N ALA A 771 32.58 -0.60 -30.23
CA ALA A 771 32.81 -1.56 -29.15
C ALA A 771 33.04 -0.95 -27.75
N ALA A 772 33.14 0.38 -27.65
CA ALA A 772 33.09 1.13 -26.39
C ALA A 772 31.67 1.67 -26.15
N ALA A 773 31.06 2.32 -27.15
CA ALA A 773 29.71 2.88 -27.06
C ALA A 773 28.66 1.83 -26.65
N THR A 774 28.69 0.63 -27.23
CA THR A 774 27.76 -0.47 -26.88
C THR A 774 27.92 -1.00 -25.45
N LYS A 775 29.00 -0.66 -24.73
CA LYS A 775 29.21 -1.03 -23.32
C LYS A 775 28.72 0.03 -22.33
N VAL A 776 28.41 1.24 -22.79
CA VAL A 776 28.04 2.36 -21.91
C VAL A 776 26.71 2.06 -21.20
N LEU A 777 25.65 1.73 -21.94
CA LEU A 777 24.33 1.46 -21.37
C LEU A 777 24.31 0.30 -20.34
N PRO A 778 24.89 -0.89 -20.60
CA PRO A 778 24.95 -1.94 -19.58
C PRO A 778 25.74 -1.52 -18.33
N THR A 779 26.80 -0.72 -18.50
CA THR A 779 27.62 -0.25 -17.37
C THR A 779 26.89 0.80 -16.54
N LEU A 780 26.20 1.75 -17.16
CA LEU A 780 25.35 2.74 -16.47
C LEU A 780 24.27 2.07 -15.62
N ASN A 781 23.51 1.13 -16.20
CA ASN A 781 22.47 0.42 -15.47
C ASN A 781 23.02 -0.53 -14.38
N ALA A 782 24.26 -1.02 -14.52
CA ALA A 782 24.92 -1.87 -13.51
C ALA A 782 25.63 -1.09 -12.38
N ASP A 783 26.07 0.16 -12.62
CA ASP A 783 26.50 1.07 -11.55
C ASP A 783 25.30 1.66 -10.76
N GLY A 784 24.09 1.59 -11.34
CA GLY A 784 22.84 1.98 -10.72
C GLY A 784 22.64 3.51 -10.60
N PRO A 785 21.43 3.96 -10.20
CA PRO A 785 21.12 5.38 -10.11
C PRO A 785 21.84 6.11 -8.96
N GLU A 786 22.56 5.40 -8.09
CA GLU A 786 23.15 5.95 -6.87
C GLU A 786 24.63 6.34 -7.03
N ARG A 787 25.32 5.78 -8.03
CA ARG A 787 26.69 6.20 -8.42
C ARG A 787 26.73 7.44 -9.32
N ILE A 788 25.56 8.03 -9.58
CA ILE A 788 25.31 9.13 -10.52
C ILE A 788 25.97 10.45 -10.05
N TRP A 789 26.12 10.71 -8.74
CA TRP A 789 26.43 12.08 -8.24
C TRP A 789 27.74 12.31 -7.46
N VAL A 790 28.39 11.28 -6.88
CA VAL A 790 29.41 11.45 -5.82
C VAL A 790 30.68 12.26 -6.22
N ASP A 791 31.16 12.15 -7.46
CA ASP A 791 32.53 12.58 -7.80
C ASP A 791 32.71 14.04 -8.29
N SER A 792 31.63 14.85 -8.39
CA SER A 792 31.67 16.14 -9.13
C SER A 792 31.37 17.41 -8.31
N GLU A 793 31.33 17.33 -6.98
CA GLU A 793 31.10 18.49 -6.10
C GLU A 793 32.08 19.65 -6.33
N LYS A 794 33.34 19.33 -6.65
CA LYS A 794 34.47 20.28 -6.67
C LYS A 794 34.48 21.27 -7.85
N MET A 795 33.52 21.18 -8.78
CA MET A 795 33.50 22.00 -10.00
C MET A 795 32.12 22.63 -10.32
N SER A 796 31.09 22.39 -9.51
CA SER A 796 29.70 22.80 -9.82
C SER A 796 29.32 24.11 -9.11
N SER A 797 28.52 24.96 -9.76
CA SER A 797 27.98 26.17 -9.12
C SER A 797 26.92 25.85 -8.05
N PRO A 798 26.62 26.80 -7.13
CA PRO A 798 25.60 26.58 -6.10
C PRO A 798 24.20 26.25 -6.65
N GLU A 799 23.83 26.82 -7.81
CA GLU A 799 22.54 26.53 -8.45
C GLU A 799 22.53 25.16 -9.12
N GLU A 800 23.60 24.75 -9.81
CA GLU A 800 23.71 23.38 -10.35
C GLU A 800 23.64 22.34 -9.22
N LEU A 801 24.30 22.59 -8.09
CA LEU A 801 24.22 21.74 -6.89
C LEU A 801 22.81 21.71 -6.27
N ARG A 802 22.08 22.84 -6.30
CA ARG A 802 20.68 22.92 -5.88
C ARG A 802 19.79 22.10 -6.81
N GLN A 803 19.86 22.34 -8.12
CA GLN A 803 19.09 21.62 -9.15
C GLN A 803 19.40 20.11 -9.17
N ARG A 804 20.61 19.69 -8.79
CA ARG A 804 20.94 18.26 -8.59
C ARG A 804 20.18 17.69 -7.38
N ARG A 805 20.23 18.33 -6.21
CA ARG A 805 19.49 17.90 -5.00
C ARG A 805 17.97 17.91 -5.18
N ILE A 806 17.43 18.84 -5.98
CA ILE A 806 16.00 18.84 -6.35
C ILE A 806 15.64 17.50 -7.00
N ARG A 807 16.30 17.16 -8.12
CA ARG A 807 16.02 15.93 -8.89
C ARG A 807 16.35 14.64 -8.14
N GLU A 808 17.26 14.68 -7.16
CA GLU A 808 17.52 13.56 -6.24
C GLU A 808 16.34 13.30 -5.30
N LEU A 809 15.78 14.34 -4.68
CA LEU A 809 14.59 14.23 -3.82
C LEU A 809 13.37 13.73 -4.64
N GLU A 810 13.14 14.34 -5.80
CA GLU A 810 12.09 13.94 -6.75
C GLU A 810 12.21 12.46 -7.17
N SER A 811 13.42 12.03 -7.53
CA SER A 811 13.68 10.63 -7.91
C SER A 811 13.49 9.64 -6.76
N ASN A 812 13.62 10.07 -5.50
CA ASN A 812 13.35 9.23 -4.34
C ASN A 812 11.84 9.11 -4.05
N VAL A 813 11.07 10.19 -4.23
CA VAL A 813 9.60 10.16 -4.19
C VAL A 813 9.04 9.23 -5.26
N GLU A 814 9.50 9.35 -6.51
CA GLU A 814 9.13 8.44 -7.60
C GLU A 814 9.45 6.98 -7.27
N ARG A 815 10.61 6.72 -6.66
CA ARG A 815 11.02 5.38 -6.24
C ARG A 815 10.09 4.81 -5.17
N SER A 816 9.69 5.59 -4.18
CA SER A 816 8.75 5.19 -3.14
C SER A 816 7.35 4.91 -3.72
N TYR A 817 6.83 5.79 -4.57
CA TYR A 817 5.56 5.58 -5.26
C TYR A 817 5.57 4.31 -6.12
N ARG A 818 6.64 4.07 -6.89
CA ARG A 818 6.81 2.83 -7.66
C ARG A 818 6.94 1.59 -6.78
N GLY A 819 7.64 1.65 -5.65
CA GLY A 819 7.71 0.53 -4.71
C GLY A 819 6.34 0.14 -4.16
N TRP A 820 5.49 1.13 -3.85
CA TRP A 820 4.10 0.93 -3.43
C TRP A 820 3.23 0.32 -4.54
N LEU A 821 3.40 0.76 -5.79
CA LEU A 821 2.77 0.10 -6.95
C LEU A 821 3.23 -1.36 -7.12
N GLU A 822 4.53 -1.62 -7.02
CA GLU A 822 5.13 -2.95 -7.20
C GLU A 822 4.70 -3.93 -6.09
N ASP A 823 4.51 -3.45 -4.85
CA ASP A 823 3.91 -4.22 -3.74
C ASP A 823 2.42 -4.55 -3.99
N MET A 824 1.60 -3.56 -4.38
CA MET A 824 0.19 -3.82 -4.75
C MET A 824 0.06 -4.84 -5.89
N HIS A 825 0.99 -4.81 -6.85
CA HIS A 825 1.02 -5.77 -7.95
C HIS A 825 1.41 -7.19 -7.49
N GLN A 826 2.35 -7.31 -6.54
CA GLN A 826 2.80 -8.58 -5.98
C GLN A 826 1.78 -9.22 -5.02
N ARG A 827 1.04 -8.42 -4.25
CA ARG A 827 -0.04 -8.87 -3.35
C ARG A 827 -1.31 -9.38 -4.06
N LYS A 828 -1.26 -9.61 -5.37
CA LYS A 828 -2.39 -10.01 -6.22
C LYS A 828 -2.93 -11.40 -5.87
N ALA A 829 -4.04 -11.44 -5.13
CA ALA A 829 -4.90 -12.61 -5.06
C ALA A 829 -5.52 -12.94 -6.45
N THR A 830 -5.90 -14.20 -6.65
CA THR A 830 -6.23 -14.74 -7.97
C THR A 830 -7.56 -14.21 -8.52
N THR A 831 -7.47 -13.36 -9.55
CA THR A 831 -8.50 -13.07 -10.58
C THR A 831 -9.95 -12.84 -10.13
N LEU A 832 -10.27 -11.59 -9.79
CA LEU A 832 -11.62 -11.03 -10.05
C LEU A 832 -11.61 -10.34 -11.43
N SER A 833 -12.11 -11.02 -12.45
CA SER A 833 -11.98 -10.60 -13.87
C SER A 833 -12.90 -9.45 -14.31
N GLU A 834 -13.79 -8.97 -13.44
CA GLU A 834 -14.83 -7.97 -13.76
C GLU A 834 -14.57 -6.57 -13.17
N LEU A 835 -13.50 -6.37 -12.38
CA LEU A 835 -13.19 -5.08 -11.74
C LEU A 835 -12.36 -4.14 -12.63
N THR A 836 -12.49 -2.82 -12.44
CA THR A 836 -11.66 -1.83 -13.13
C THR A 836 -10.21 -1.87 -12.62
N LEU A 837 -9.25 -1.39 -13.43
CA LEU A 837 -7.89 -1.14 -12.94
C LEU A 837 -7.89 0.09 -12.03
N GLY A 838 -7.18 0.01 -10.91
CA GLY A 838 -7.06 1.09 -9.93
C GLY A 838 -6.10 0.73 -8.79
N TYR A 839 -6.18 1.47 -7.69
CA TYR A 839 -5.38 1.23 -6.48
C TYR A 839 -6.01 0.14 -5.58
N VAL A 840 -5.17 -0.62 -4.87
CA VAL A 840 -5.61 -1.66 -3.92
C VAL A 840 -4.78 -1.49 -2.64
N THR A 841 -5.14 -0.46 -1.89
CA THR A 841 -4.35 0.11 -0.81
C THR A 841 -4.28 -0.85 0.38
N ALA A 842 -3.05 -1.20 0.77
CA ALA A 842 -2.77 -1.69 2.11
C ALA A 842 -2.04 -0.57 2.88
N ASP A 843 -2.53 -0.28 4.08
CA ASP A 843 -1.97 0.70 5.00
C ASP A 843 -2.10 0.20 6.45
N SER A 844 -1.66 0.98 7.43
CA SER A 844 -1.62 0.55 8.83
C SER A 844 -2.96 0.70 9.58
N CYS A 845 -4.04 1.12 8.92
CA CYS A 845 -5.33 1.41 9.56
C CYS A 845 -6.38 0.28 9.37
N PRO A 846 -7.24 0.00 10.38
CA PRO A 846 -8.20 -1.10 10.31
C PRO A 846 -9.21 -1.04 9.15
N GLY A 847 -9.41 -2.19 8.49
CA GLY A 847 -10.40 -2.40 7.42
C GLY A 847 -10.01 -1.77 6.07
N VAL A 848 -10.72 -2.14 5.00
CA VAL A 848 -10.46 -1.68 3.62
C VAL A 848 -10.43 -0.15 3.52
N GLY A 849 -9.47 0.39 2.76
CA GLY A 849 -9.25 1.83 2.56
C GLY A 849 -9.94 2.41 1.34
N ASP A 850 -9.81 1.79 0.17
CA ASP A 850 -10.42 2.29 -1.07
C ASP A 850 -11.96 2.21 -1.02
N ASP A 851 -12.65 3.12 -1.73
CA ASP A 851 -14.12 3.16 -1.77
C ASP A 851 -14.74 2.27 -2.87
N VAL A 852 -13.96 1.97 -3.91
CA VAL A 852 -14.27 1.05 -5.01
C VAL A 852 -13.29 -0.13 -4.97
N GLU A 853 -13.76 -1.32 -5.35
CA GLU A 853 -12.91 -2.52 -5.48
C GLU A 853 -12.27 -2.55 -6.88
N HIS A 854 -10.95 -2.75 -6.94
CA HIS A 854 -10.18 -2.73 -8.18
C HIS A 854 -9.34 -3.99 -8.39
N THR A 855 -8.98 -4.25 -9.65
CA THR A 855 -7.78 -5.02 -9.98
C THR A 855 -6.56 -4.10 -9.83
N PRO A 856 -5.49 -4.49 -9.11
CA PRO A 856 -4.31 -3.65 -8.97
C PRO A 856 -3.63 -3.43 -10.33
N LEU A 857 -3.09 -2.23 -10.54
CA LEU A 857 -2.32 -1.90 -11.74
C LEU A 857 -1.19 -2.94 -11.98
N PRO A 858 -0.97 -3.38 -13.23
CA PRO A 858 0.18 -4.21 -13.57
C PRO A 858 1.46 -3.36 -13.52
N VAL A 859 2.57 -3.93 -13.01
CA VAL A 859 3.82 -3.18 -12.84
C VAL A 859 5.02 -4.07 -13.17
N TYR A 860 5.85 -3.60 -14.09
CA TYR A 860 7.08 -4.25 -14.53
C TYR A 860 8.30 -3.39 -14.17
N PRO A 861 9.40 -4.00 -13.69
CA PRO A 861 10.64 -3.26 -13.45
C PRO A 861 11.20 -2.63 -14.74
N ILE A 862 11.53 -1.33 -14.65
CA ILE A 862 12.19 -0.57 -15.72
C ILE A 862 13.62 -0.18 -15.31
N PRO A 863 14.59 -0.15 -16.25
CA PRO A 863 15.95 0.29 -15.98
C PRO A 863 16.02 1.82 -15.78
N SER A 864 17.11 2.34 -15.21
CA SER A 864 17.33 3.79 -15.03
C SER A 864 17.67 4.50 -16.34
N PHE A 865 18.30 3.78 -17.27
CA PHE A 865 18.67 4.25 -18.60
C PHE A 865 18.17 3.30 -19.69
N ILE A 866 17.71 3.89 -20.79
CA ILE A 866 17.20 3.21 -21.99
C ILE A 866 17.94 3.78 -23.22
N ALA A 867 17.88 3.08 -24.35
CA ALA A 867 18.66 3.44 -25.54
C ALA A 867 17.94 3.11 -26.84
N SER A 868 18.38 3.77 -27.93
CA SER A 868 17.97 3.38 -29.27
C SER A 868 18.51 2.00 -29.64
N ARG A 869 17.92 1.39 -30.68
CA ARG A 869 18.49 0.19 -31.31
C ARG A 869 19.93 0.49 -31.73
N THR A 870 20.86 -0.40 -31.39
CA THR A 870 22.27 -0.29 -31.81
C THR A 870 22.38 -0.43 -33.33
N PRO A 871 23.11 0.45 -34.03
CA PRO A 871 23.42 0.29 -35.46
C PRO A 871 24.14 -1.03 -35.77
N ASP A 872 24.11 -1.46 -37.03
CA ASP A 872 24.79 -2.69 -37.45
C ASP A 872 26.31 -2.63 -37.15
N PRO A 873 26.94 -3.74 -36.71
CA PRO A 873 28.36 -3.80 -36.36
C PRO A 873 29.31 -3.71 -37.56
N ILE A 874 28.81 -3.28 -38.72
CA ILE A 874 29.57 -2.86 -39.90
C ILE A 874 30.28 -1.52 -39.61
N HIS A 875 29.72 -0.69 -38.72
CA HIS A 875 30.29 0.59 -38.34
C HIS A 875 31.38 0.43 -37.27
N THR A 876 32.55 1.02 -37.50
CA THR A 876 33.66 0.99 -36.54
C THR A 876 33.54 2.04 -35.44
N HIS A 877 32.91 3.17 -35.76
CA HIS A 877 32.67 4.31 -34.88
C HIS A 877 31.23 4.82 -35.06
N VAL A 878 30.69 5.44 -34.02
CA VAL A 878 29.33 6.01 -33.94
C VAL A 878 29.37 7.32 -33.16
N ASP A 879 28.39 8.19 -33.38
CA ASP A 879 28.13 9.27 -32.44
C ASP A 879 27.42 8.70 -31.19
N LEU A 880 27.85 9.09 -30.00
CA LEU A 880 27.15 8.74 -28.75
C LEU A 880 26.32 9.95 -28.32
N VAL A 881 25.00 9.86 -28.51
CA VAL A 881 24.02 10.94 -28.26
C VAL A 881 23.31 10.70 -26.94
N PHE A 882 23.10 11.75 -26.15
CA PHE A 882 22.47 11.66 -24.83
C PHE A 882 21.89 13.01 -24.39
N ASP A 883 21.10 12.96 -23.32
CA ASP A 883 20.50 14.10 -22.64
C ASP A 883 21.54 14.80 -21.74
N ASP A 884 21.59 16.13 -21.76
CA ASP A 884 22.60 16.93 -21.05
C ASP A 884 22.58 16.76 -19.52
N PHE A 885 21.46 16.34 -18.94
CA PHE A 885 21.29 16.06 -17.51
C PHE A 885 22.35 15.12 -16.92
N PHE A 886 22.79 14.10 -17.67
CA PHE A 886 23.70 13.04 -17.17
C PHE A 886 25.01 12.91 -17.95
N ARG A 887 25.41 13.97 -18.67
CA ARG A 887 26.70 14.11 -19.39
C ARG A 887 27.90 13.57 -18.61
N ASP A 888 28.03 13.95 -17.34
CA ASP A 888 29.20 13.63 -16.53
C ASP A 888 29.33 12.12 -16.26
N GLN A 889 28.21 11.38 -16.20
CA GLN A 889 28.23 9.92 -16.11
C GLN A 889 28.49 9.23 -17.44
N ILE A 890 28.05 9.80 -18.57
CA ILE A 890 28.43 9.29 -19.89
C ILE A 890 29.95 9.39 -20.05
N LEU A 891 30.56 10.53 -19.73
CA LEU A 891 32.01 10.71 -19.76
C LEU A 891 32.73 9.75 -18.79
N LYS A 892 32.30 9.67 -17.53
CA LYS A 892 32.85 8.75 -16.51
C LYS A 892 32.76 7.28 -16.95
N THR A 893 31.62 6.85 -17.48
CA THR A 893 31.38 5.48 -17.92
C THR A 893 32.14 5.17 -19.22
N LEU A 894 32.18 6.09 -20.18
CA LEU A 894 32.95 5.92 -21.40
C LEU A 894 34.46 5.80 -21.11
N ASN A 895 34.97 6.55 -20.13
CA ASN A 895 36.34 6.43 -19.61
C ASN A 895 36.58 5.17 -18.74
N LYS A 896 35.51 4.46 -18.32
CA LYS A 896 35.58 3.19 -17.58
C LYS A 896 35.56 1.96 -18.50
N VAL A 897 34.87 2.03 -19.64
CA VAL A 897 34.69 0.88 -20.57
C VAL A 897 35.77 0.77 -21.67
N GLN A 898 36.61 1.79 -21.85
CA GLN A 898 37.76 1.78 -22.75
C GLN A 898 38.93 2.61 -22.18
N SER A 899 40.12 2.45 -22.77
CA SER A 899 41.37 3.10 -22.34
C SER A 899 42.17 3.72 -23.50
N SER A 900 41.57 3.87 -24.67
CA SER A 900 42.21 4.41 -25.88
C SER A 900 42.16 5.94 -25.97
N ARG A 901 41.16 6.58 -25.35
CA ARG A 901 41.02 8.04 -25.22
C ARG A 901 40.43 8.37 -23.85
N ILE A 902 40.88 9.47 -23.24
CA ILE A 902 40.16 10.11 -22.13
C ILE A 902 39.23 11.13 -22.77
N TYR A 903 37.93 10.97 -22.57
CA TYR A 903 36.90 11.91 -23.00
C TYR A 903 36.63 12.92 -21.89
N ALA A 904 36.49 14.19 -22.25
CA ALA A 904 36.23 15.31 -21.34
C ALA A 904 35.03 16.15 -21.80
N VAL A 905 34.68 17.22 -21.07
CA VAL A 905 33.51 18.05 -21.38
C VAL A 905 33.71 18.81 -22.71
N GLU A 906 34.97 19.09 -23.06
CA GLU A 906 35.41 19.71 -24.31
C GLU A 906 35.24 18.81 -25.55
N ASP A 907 35.00 17.50 -25.36
CA ASP A 907 34.69 16.56 -26.44
C ASP A 907 33.18 16.48 -26.75
N VAL A 908 32.34 17.19 -25.99
CA VAL A 908 30.87 17.15 -26.09
C VAL A 908 30.36 18.37 -26.87
N ALA A 909 29.40 18.16 -27.76
CA ALA A 909 28.77 19.21 -28.57
C ALA A 909 27.24 19.06 -28.63
N ASP A 910 26.53 20.13 -28.99
CA ASP A 910 25.08 20.10 -29.22
C ASP A 910 24.75 19.31 -30.50
N TYR A 911 23.71 18.46 -30.46
CA TYR A 911 23.32 17.60 -31.60
C TYR A 911 22.19 18.18 -32.45
N THR A 912 21.29 18.95 -31.83
CA THR A 912 20.07 19.55 -32.38
C THR A 912 19.61 20.69 -31.44
N ASP A 913 18.81 21.62 -31.95
CA ASP A 913 18.13 22.63 -31.12
C ASP A 913 16.78 22.14 -30.54
N VAL A 914 16.29 20.96 -30.95
CA VAL A 914 15.06 20.32 -30.43
C VAL A 914 15.22 19.90 -28.97
N LEU A 915 14.25 20.28 -28.12
CA LEU A 915 14.25 19.97 -26.68
C LEU A 915 13.50 18.67 -26.35
N SER A 916 13.82 18.05 -25.20
CA SER A 916 13.26 16.75 -24.81
C SER A 916 11.76 16.73 -24.50
N ASN A 917 11.11 17.89 -24.33
CA ASN A 917 9.65 18.01 -24.28
C ASN A 917 8.99 18.18 -25.65
N GLU A 918 9.73 18.51 -26.72
CA GLU A 918 9.17 18.75 -28.06
C GLU A 918 9.06 17.48 -28.92
N VAL A 919 9.93 16.50 -28.66
CA VAL A 919 10.10 15.28 -29.47
C VAL A 919 8.81 14.49 -29.71
N LEU A 920 7.91 14.41 -28.72
CA LEU A 920 6.64 13.69 -28.82
C LEU A 920 5.67 14.35 -29.81
N GLY A 921 5.55 15.68 -29.78
CA GLY A 921 4.72 16.43 -30.72
C GLY A 921 5.26 16.37 -32.15
N ILE A 922 6.59 16.48 -32.29
CA ILE A 922 7.28 16.35 -33.58
C ILE A 922 7.07 14.94 -34.18
N TYR A 923 7.27 13.87 -33.41
CA TYR A 923 7.03 12.50 -33.88
C TYR A 923 5.56 12.28 -34.24
N ALA A 924 4.62 12.69 -33.38
CA ALA A 924 3.20 12.54 -33.65
C ALA A 924 2.75 13.31 -34.91
N GLN A 925 3.32 14.50 -35.17
CA GLN A 925 3.04 15.26 -36.38
C GLN A 925 3.44 14.52 -37.67
N HIS A 926 4.51 13.71 -37.62
CA HIS A 926 5.06 13.00 -38.78
C HIS A 926 4.56 11.55 -38.93
N VAL A 927 4.12 10.91 -37.85
CA VAL A 927 3.84 9.46 -37.80
C VAL A 927 2.38 9.14 -37.43
N TRP A 928 1.67 10.05 -36.75
CA TRP A 928 0.33 9.83 -36.20
C TRP A 928 -0.76 10.75 -36.80
N ASN A 929 -0.55 11.29 -38.02
CA ASN A 929 -1.52 12.06 -38.81
C ASN A 929 -1.95 11.34 -40.09
#